data_AF-A0A9X3EY68-F1
#
_entry.id   AF-A0A9X3EY68-F1
#
_cell.length_a   1.000
_cell.length_b   1.000
_cell.length_c   1.000
_cell.angle_alpha   90.00
_cell.angle_beta   90.00
_cell.angle_gamma   90.00
#
_symmetry.space_group_name_H-M   'P 1'
#
loop_
_entity.id
_entity.type
_entity.pdbx_description
1 polymer ?
#
loop_
_entity_poly.entity_id
_entity_poly.type
_entity_poly.pdbx_seq_one_letter_code
_entity_poly.pdbx_strand_id
1 'polypeptide(L)'
;MSLACALALWSGCSSDVPAGTESVGGSTTEVGTGTTAPDPTTGTSTTTTTSDAPTTTGMASDGEATTTGIAGETETGEPTGGTTSDAVCGDGVAEGGEACDDGRDNGPGKPCTDACALNTCGDGDKSPTEECDNGAMNGDTNGCKADCTVNVCGDGAVGPGEGCDDGNQNDGDDCTNACAVASCGDGAVAPTEACDDGNQDNTDECTAACTLPACGDTFVQSGEGCDDGAANSDNGACTLSCQFNVCGDGVVFNLEPGTEQCDLGADNGPGKACNATCQLNVCGDGDKGPDEDCDDGNFDGGDGCSAACKLEQCGNLIVDPGEDCDDGIDGDNDDGCTDACKAPTCGDSFVQDSLGETCDLGGGNSNTGDCTLGCQTAACGDGFVHAGVEQCDDGANNGDTKACKANCTFNVCGDGFVGPGETCDDGNTSNEDGCTNVCKPASCGDGFKQPGEACDLGQANSNTGACTLACALPVCGDTFTQAGEECDDGNLSNADACLGTCKLAKCGDTFVQAGVEQCDDGNASNTDTCTNTCKAAVCGDTFTQPAIGEQCDDGNQVTTDACTNACKSATCGDAIVWAGNEQCDDGNAVNTDACVAGCKTAKCGDGFVQMGVETCDDGNVANNDGCSAGCQIEISKCGNGVIDPGEHCDTALPTPGPGVGCKPVTCLYDFSQITQLYCNGTCTWAGGEGCDQADANILCKLKTGNANSIATSWTPATAQPTFGFSCPGYTTNLGPLPAFGVPQDVWYQGASILGNHGPGNIILNPVCTNP
;
A
#
# COMPACT_ATOMS: atom_id res chain seq x y z
N MET A 1 11.17 -46.21 4.98
CA MET A 1 11.37 -47.05 3.78
C MET A 1 11.09 -46.22 2.53
N SER A 2 11.53 -46.68 1.37
CA SER A 2 11.96 -45.79 0.27
C SER A 2 10.87 -45.24 -0.67
N LEU A 3 11.18 -44.04 -1.20
CA LEU A 3 10.87 -43.53 -2.55
C LEU A 3 9.41 -43.20 -2.96
N ALA A 4 9.06 -41.92 -2.82
CA ALA A 4 9.00 -40.93 -3.92
C ALA A 4 7.88 -40.94 -5.00
N CYS A 5 7.78 -39.78 -5.68
CA CYS A 5 7.08 -39.45 -6.92
C CYS A 5 5.54 -39.29 -6.93
N ALA A 6 5.13 -38.07 -6.56
CA ALA A 6 4.67 -37.03 -7.51
C ALA A 6 3.44 -37.25 -8.43
N LEU A 7 2.52 -36.28 -8.32
CA LEU A 7 1.85 -35.57 -9.43
C LEU A 7 1.00 -36.37 -10.45
N ALA A 8 -0.33 -36.28 -10.29
CA ALA A 8 -1.20 -35.34 -11.05
C ALA A 8 -2.49 -35.95 -11.66
N LEU A 9 -3.48 -35.06 -11.80
CA LEU A 9 -4.72 -35.12 -12.60
C LEU A 9 -5.85 -36.07 -12.16
N TRP A 10 -7.08 -35.56 -12.40
CA TRP A 10 -8.35 -36.29 -12.57
C TRP A 10 -8.88 -37.06 -11.34
N SER A 11 -10.15 -37.51 -11.28
CA SER A 11 -11.46 -37.09 -11.85
C SER A 11 -12.51 -38.09 -11.31
N GLY A 12 -13.80 -37.84 -11.51
CA GLY A 12 -14.82 -38.90 -11.50
C GLY A 12 -16.25 -38.35 -11.50
N CYS A 13 -17.23 -38.89 -12.23
CA CYS A 13 -17.25 -40.00 -13.21
C CYS A 13 -18.34 -39.66 -14.26
N SER A 14 -18.22 -39.99 -15.56
CA SER A 14 -18.45 -41.32 -16.17
C SER A 14 -19.85 -41.91 -15.85
N SER A 15 -20.70 -42.32 -16.82
CA SER A 15 -20.55 -42.43 -18.29
C SER A 15 -21.93 -42.57 -19.02
N ASP A 16 -21.87 -42.73 -20.36
CA ASP A 16 -22.78 -43.52 -21.24
C ASP A 16 -23.86 -42.83 -22.12
N VAL A 17 -24.18 -43.54 -23.21
CA VAL A 17 -24.58 -43.10 -24.59
C VAL A 17 -25.15 -44.36 -25.33
N PRO A 18 -25.96 -44.35 -26.44
CA PRO A 18 -26.62 -43.29 -27.26
C PRO A 18 -28.15 -43.47 -27.52
N ALA A 19 -28.72 -42.54 -28.33
CA ALA A 19 -29.93 -42.63 -29.18
C ALA A 19 -31.35 -42.62 -28.53
N GLY A 20 -32.40 -42.05 -29.14
CA GLY A 20 -32.49 -41.21 -30.36
C GLY A 20 -33.94 -41.03 -30.88
N THR A 21 -34.21 -40.00 -31.71
CA THR A 21 -35.47 -39.69 -32.47
C THR A 21 -36.72 -39.30 -31.63
N GLU A 22 -37.59 -38.31 -31.96
CA GLU A 22 -37.71 -37.32 -33.08
C GLU A 22 -38.28 -35.94 -32.63
N SER A 23 -38.15 -34.90 -33.50
CA SER A 23 -39.15 -33.85 -33.85
C SER A 23 -39.56 -32.75 -32.83
N VAL A 24 -39.70 -31.43 -33.13
CA VAL A 24 -39.36 -30.53 -34.29
C VAL A 24 -39.29 -29.06 -33.78
N GLY A 25 -38.60 -28.14 -34.50
CA GLY A 25 -38.50 -26.68 -34.18
C GLY A 25 -39.75 -25.84 -34.53
N GLY A 26 -39.71 -24.52 -34.80
CA GLY A 26 -38.64 -23.49 -34.96
C GLY A 26 -39.10 -22.42 -36.00
N SER A 27 -38.52 -21.22 -36.20
CA SER A 27 -37.44 -20.46 -35.53
C SER A 27 -37.37 -19.02 -36.12
N THR A 28 -36.58 -18.09 -35.53
CA THR A 28 -36.14 -16.77 -36.10
C THR A 28 -37.26 -15.73 -36.38
N THR A 29 -37.05 -14.43 -36.68
CA THR A 29 -35.96 -13.70 -37.43
C THR A 29 -35.82 -12.22 -36.97
N GLU A 30 -34.97 -11.42 -37.64
CA GLU A 30 -34.35 -10.17 -37.15
C GLU A 30 -34.34 -9.02 -38.21
N VAL A 31 -34.00 -7.78 -37.78
CA VAL A 31 -33.59 -6.56 -38.56
C VAL A 31 -34.65 -5.77 -39.35
N GLY A 32 -34.58 -4.42 -39.27
CA GLY A 32 -35.20 -3.48 -40.22
C GLY A 32 -34.98 -1.99 -39.90
N THR A 33 -34.67 -1.15 -40.91
CA THR A 33 -34.46 0.31 -40.78
C THR A 33 -35.15 1.09 -41.91
N GLY A 34 -35.61 2.32 -41.62
CA GLY A 34 -35.63 3.45 -42.58
C GLY A 34 -36.73 3.57 -43.64
N THR A 35 -37.67 4.50 -43.39
CA THR A 35 -38.26 5.48 -44.34
C THR A 35 -39.14 5.09 -45.57
N THR A 36 -40.30 5.79 -45.63
CA THR A 36 -41.05 6.34 -46.80
C THR A 36 -41.95 5.49 -47.71
N ALA A 37 -43.24 5.91 -47.75
CA ALA A 37 -44.19 5.97 -48.89
C ALA A 37 -44.76 4.63 -49.45
N PRO A 38 -46.03 4.56 -49.93
CA PRO A 38 -46.79 5.65 -50.59
C PRO A 38 -48.24 5.92 -50.11
N ASP A 39 -48.80 7.03 -50.61
CA ASP A 39 -50.23 7.42 -50.60
C ASP A 39 -51.02 6.70 -51.73
N PRO A 40 -52.35 6.47 -51.60
CA PRO A 40 -53.27 7.42 -52.24
C PRO A 40 -54.60 7.71 -51.49
N THR A 41 -55.01 8.98 -51.55
CA THR A 41 -56.41 9.50 -51.50
C THR A 41 -57.17 9.31 -50.17
N THR A 42 -57.28 10.31 -49.28
CA THR A 42 -58.03 11.59 -49.34
C THR A 42 -59.56 11.49 -49.21
N GLY A 43 -60.08 12.08 -48.13
CA GLY A 43 -61.44 12.65 -48.07
C GLY A 43 -62.23 12.32 -46.79
N THR A 44 -63.00 13.23 -46.19
CA THR A 44 -63.13 14.69 -46.40
C THR A 44 -63.74 15.30 -45.13
N SER A 45 -63.29 16.49 -44.72
CA SER A 45 -64.10 17.37 -43.85
C SER A 45 -63.81 18.85 -44.13
N THR A 46 -64.14 19.27 -45.35
CA THR A 46 -64.47 20.66 -45.69
C THR A 46 -65.75 21.09 -44.92
N THR A 47 -66.07 22.36 -44.69
CA THR A 47 -65.55 23.60 -45.33
C THR A 47 -65.71 24.81 -44.39
N THR A 48 -65.32 25.97 -44.91
CA THR A 48 -65.63 27.35 -44.51
C THR A 48 -67.12 27.65 -44.20
N THR A 49 -67.33 28.89 -43.75
CA THR A 49 -68.60 29.62 -43.65
C THR A 49 -69.62 29.39 -44.77
N THR A 50 -70.87 29.47 -44.34
CA THR A 50 -72.13 29.74 -45.06
C THR A 50 -72.07 30.30 -46.49
N SER A 51 -72.73 29.63 -47.44
CA SER A 51 -73.64 30.24 -48.44
C SER A 51 -74.41 29.16 -49.22
N ASP A 52 -75.75 29.18 -49.16
CA ASP A 52 -76.66 29.37 -50.30
C ASP A 52 -78.13 29.07 -49.97
N ALA A 53 -79.05 29.70 -50.71
CA ALA A 53 -80.50 29.66 -50.57
C ALA A 53 -81.13 28.64 -51.58
N PRO A 54 -82.46 28.59 -51.87
CA PRO A 54 -83.64 29.27 -51.30
C PRO A 54 -84.85 28.32 -51.06
N THR A 55 -86.09 28.85 -51.11
CA THR A 55 -87.40 28.15 -51.30
C THR A 55 -87.96 27.26 -50.16
N THR A 56 -89.26 27.21 -49.82
CA THR A 56 -90.50 27.60 -50.55
C THR A 56 -91.74 27.76 -49.64
N THR A 57 -92.75 28.54 -50.09
CA THR A 57 -94.24 28.45 -49.84
C THR A 57 -94.82 28.46 -48.40
N GLY A 58 -95.81 29.34 -48.16
CA GLY A 58 -96.57 29.38 -46.87
C GLY A 58 -97.78 30.31 -46.75
N MET A 59 -98.41 30.70 -47.86
CA MET A 59 -99.78 31.20 -48.09
C MET A 59 -100.76 31.60 -46.94
N ALA A 60 -101.32 32.82 -47.10
CA ALA A 60 -102.75 33.22 -47.04
C ALA A 60 -103.52 33.38 -45.69
N SER A 61 -103.84 34.64 -45.34
CA SER A 61 -105.21 35.21 -45.20
C SER A 61 -105.07 36.70 -44.82
N ASP A 62 -105.66 37.70 -45.50
CA ASP A 62 -107.04 37.97 -45.99
C ASP A 62 -107.99 38.54 -44.93
N GLY A 63 -108.53 39.75 -45.19
CA GLY A 63 -109.75 40.30 -44.58
C GLY A 63 -109.60 41.33 -43.44
N GLU A 64 -110.37 42.43 -43.32
CA GLU A 64 -110.79 43.50 -44.27
C GLU A 64 -111.63 44.58 -43.52
N ALA A 65 -111.12 45.81 -43.45
CA ALA A 65 -111.81 47.13 -43.49
C ALA A 65 -113.03 47.52 -42.57
N THR A 66 -113.54 48.74 -42.82
CA THR A 66 -114.82 49.39 -42.39
C THR A 66 -114.88 50.07 -40.99
N THR A 67 -115.48 51.29 -40.75
CA THR A 67 -116.19 52.29 -41.61
C THR A 67 -116.40 53.70 -40.94
N THR A 68 -116.55 54.79 -41.74
CA THR A 68 -117.32 56.08 -41.51
C THR A 68 -116.99 57.08 -40.37
N GLY A 69 -117.18 58.43 -40.44
CA GLY A 69 -117.47 59.39 -41.55
C GLY A 69 -118.13 60.80 -41.19
N ILE A 70 -118.01 61.80 -42.11
CA ILE A 70 -118.93 62.96 -42.53
C ILE A 70 -119.10 64.37 -41.82
N ALA A 71 -118.89 65.50 -42.59
CA ALA A 71 -119.48 66.91 -42.69
C ALA A 71 -119.51 67.98 -41.52
N GLY A 72 -119.70 69.34 -41.68
CA GLY A 72 -119.82 70.30 -42.85
C GLY A 72 -120.36 71.79 -42.58
N GLU A 73 -120.13 72.76 -43.51
CA GLU A 73 -120.83 74.07 -43.95
C GLU A 73 -121.16 75.34 -43.04
N THR A 74 -121.55 76.61 -43.43
CA THR A 74 -121.36 77.65 -44.55
C THR A 74 -122.13 79.05 -44.29
N GLU A 75 -122.03 80.14 -45.14
CA GLU A 75 -122.84 81.46 -45.29
C GLU A 75 -122.37 82.82 -44.59
N THR A 76 -122.76 84.13 -44.85
CA THR A 76 -123.26 85.13 -45.91
C THR A 76 -123.12 86.61 -45.34
N GLY A 77 -123.44 87.86 -45.83
CA GLY A 77 -124.07 88.70 -46.95
C GLY A 77 -124.12 90.24 -46.51
N GLU A 78 -124.60 91.37 -47.11
CA GLU A 78 -125.11 91.95 -48.42
C GLU A 78 -125.32 93.55 -48.35
N PRO A 79 -125.30 94.41 -49.43
CA PRO A 79 -125.39 95.92 -49.43
C PRO A 79 -126.43 96.69 -50.36
N THR A 80 -126.05 97.29 -51.56
CA THR A 80 -126.84 98.03 -52.66
C THR A 80 -125.88 98.76 -53.68
N GLY A 81 -126.16 99.42 -54.85
CA GLY A 81 -127.32 99.82 -55.75
C GLY A 81 -127.40 101.37 -56.04
N GLY A 82 -127.64 102.08 -57.20
CA GLY A 82 -127.93 101.98 -58.68
C GLY A 82 -127.85 103.45 -59.31
N THR A 83 -128.17 104.00 -60.53
CA THR A 83 -128.77 103.80 -61.93
C THR A 83 -128.37 105.07 -62.82
N THR A 84 -128.66 105.45 -64.10
CA THR A 84 -129.58 105.24 -65.29
C THR A 84 -128.78 105.30 -66.67
N SER A 85 -129.14 105.73 -67.94
CA SER A 85 -130.26 106.41 -68.72
C SER A 85 -130.04 106.31 -70.30
N ASP A 86 -130.74 107.08 -71.18
CA ASP A 86 -131.14 106.74 -72.60
C ASP A 86 -131.07 107.85 -73.77
N ALA A 87 -131.09 107.45 -75.09
CA ALA A 87 -131.12 108.25 -76.38
C ALA A 87 -131.86 107.53 -77.59
N VAL A 88 -131.46 107.61 -78.90
CA VAL A 88 -132.19 106.98 -80.07
C VAL A 88 -131.30 106.46 -81.23
N CYS A 89 -131.02 105.16 -81.23
CA CYS A 89 -130.17 104.40 -82.18
C CYS A 89 -130.77 104.05 -83.57
N GLY A 90 -129.93 104.01 -84.62
CA GLY A 90 -130.06 103.07 -85.76
C GLY A 90 -130.28 103.67 -87.14
N ASP A 91 -129.93 104.94 -87.36
CA ASP A 91 -130.13 105.64 -88.65
C ASP A 91 -128.84 105.93 -89.44
N GLY A 92 -127.67 105.68 -88.82
CA GLY A 92 -126.34 105.92 -89.38
C GLY A 92 -125.69 107.22 -88.91
N VAL A 93 -126.20 107.84 -87.84
CA VAL A 93 -125.65 109.06 -87.23
C VAL A 93 -125.66 108.92 -85.70
N ALA A 94 -124.56 108.43 -85.13
CA ALA A 94 -124.41 108.33 -83.68
C ALA A 94 -124.54 109.71 -83.00
N GLU A 95 -125.65 109.97 -82.32
CA GLU A 95 -125.90 111.20 -81.57
C GLU A 95 -126.50 110.92 -80.18
N GLY A 96 -126.70 111.95 -79.36
CA GLY A 96 -127.46 111.90 -78.10
C GLY A 96 -126.93 111.06 -76.92
N GLY A 97 -126.27 109.93 -77.18
CA GLY A 97 -125.89 108.88 -76.23
C GLY A 97 -125.40 107.58 -76.88
N GLU A 98 -125.53 107.42 -78.20
CA GLU A 98 -124.92 106.29 -78.94
C GLU A 98 -123.38 106.34 -78.96
N ALA A 99 -122.74 105.16 -78.94
CA ALA A 99 -121.28 105.03 -79.03
C ALA A 99 -120.79 104.79 -80.48
N CYS A 100 -121.65 104.19 -81.31
CA CYS A 100 -121.46 103.94 -82.73
C CYS A 100 -122.83 103.88 -83.41
N ASP A 101 -122.90 104.15 -84.71
CA ASP A 101 -124.09 103.82 -85.50
C ASP A 101 -123.69 103.66 -86.98
N ASP A 102 -123.50 102.41 -87.42
CA ASP A 102 -123.29 102.04 -88.82
C ASP A 102 -124.65 101.84 -89.55
N GLY A 103 -125.75 102.28 -88.92
CA GLY A 103 -127.12 102.26 -89.43
C GLY A 103 -127.67 100.85 -89.55
N ARG A 104 -127.59 100.29 -90.77
CA ARG A 104 -128.14 98.95 -91.08
C ARG A 104 -127.13 97.82 -90.94
N ASP A 105 -125.86 98.13 -90.71
CA ASP A 105 -124.81 97.14 -90.48
C ASP A 105 -124.54 96.91 -88.98
N ASN A 106 -125.29 97.57 -88.10
CA ASN A 106 -125.39 97.24 -86.67
C ASN A 106 -125.95 95.82 -86.48
N GLY A 107 -125.49 95.11 -85.44
CA GLY A 107 -126.05 93.82 -85.01
C GLY A 107 -125.01 92.81 -84.48
N PRO A 108 -125.42 91.58 -84.14
CA PRO A 108 -124.54 90.54 -83.62
C PRO A 108 -123.35 90.20 -84.54
N GLY A 109 -122.15 90.08 -83.97
CA GLY A 109 -120.91 89.81 -84.71
C GLY A 109 -120.43 90.96 -85.61
N LYS A 110 -120.78 92.20 -85.25
CA LYS A 110 -120.40 93.45 -85.94
C LYS A 110 -119.70 94.41 -84.95
N PRO A 111 -118.92 95.40 -85.43
CA PRO A 111 -118.30 96.39 -84.54
C PRO A 111 -119.29 97.24 -83.74
N CYS A 112 -120.53 97.35 -84.21
CA CYS A 112 -121.61 98.07 -83.55
C CYS A 112 -122.81 97.14 -83.33
N THR A 113 -123.31 97.10 -82.09
CA THR A 113 -124.46 96.25 -81.69
C THR A 113 -125.80 96.84 -82.14
N ASP A 114 -126.88 96.04 -82.11
CA ASP A 114 -128.26 96.49 -82.37
C ASP A 114 -128.73 97.64 -81.46
N ALA A 115 -128.01 97.91 -80.36
CA ALA A 115 -128.29 98.99 -79.40
C ALA A 115 -127.37 100.22 -79.58
N CYS A 116 -126.58 100.29 -80.66
CA CYS A 116 -125.61 101.37 -80.92
C CYS A 116 -124.53 101.55 -79.84
N ALA A 117 -124.27 100.47 -79.08
CA ALA A 117 -123.07 100.31 -78.27
C ALA A 117 -121.98 99.63 -79.11
N LEU A 118 -120.73 100.05 -78.93
CA LEU A 118 -119.58 99.41 -79.57
C LEU A 118 -119.42 97.99 -79.01
N ASN A 119 -119.33 96.99 -79.88
CA ASN A 119 -119.12 95.61 -79.46
C ASN A 119 -117.71 95.47 -78.85
N THR A 120 -117.61 94.78 -77.72
CA THR A 120 -116.43 94.79 -76.86
C THR A 120 -116.28 93.47 -76.11
N CYS A 121 -115.10 92.85 -76.19
CA CYS A 121 -114.68 91.71 -75.37
C CYS A 121 -115.30 91.69 -73.95
N GLY A 122 -116.05 90.62 -73.66
CA GLY A 122 -116.85 90.42 -72.46
C GLY A 122 -118.35 90.70 -72.61
N ASP A 123 -118.84 91.13 -73.78
CA ASP A 123 -120.26 91.43 -74.01
C ASP A 123 -121.13 90.22 -74.43
N GLY A 124 -120.52 89.13 -74.91
CA GLY A 124 -121.18 87.89 -75.31
C GLY A 124 -121.37 87.70 -76.82
N ASP A 125 -121.03 88.70 -77.65
CA ASP A 125 -121.15 88.66 -79.12
C ASP A 125 -119.75 88.80 -79.76
N LYS A 126 -119.05 87.69 -79.98
CA LYS A 126 -117.67 87.69 -80.49
C LYS A 126 -117.48 88.55 -81.76
N SER A 127 -116.65 89.60 -81.69
CA SER A 127 -116.28 90.45 -82.82
C SER A 127 -115.23 89.81 -83.74
N PRO A 128 -115.08 90.31 -84.99
CA PRO A 128 -113.94 90.02 -85.86
C PRO A 128 -112.54 90.32 -85.28
N THR A 129 -112.41 90.96 -84.12
CA THR A 129 -111.13 91.30 -83.45
C THR A 129 -110.71 90.34 -82.33
N GLU A 130 -111.53 89.34 -82.00
CA GLU A 130 -111.36 88.49 -80.81
C GLU A 130 -111.15 87.01 -81.20
N GLU A 131 -110.53 86.20 -80.33
CA GLU A 131 -110.35 84.76 -80.56
C GLU A 131 -111.46 83.92 -79.93
N CYS A 132 -111.99 84.36 -78.79
CA CYS A 132 -113.15 83.80 -78.12
C CYS A 132 -113.94 84.92 -77.41
N ASP A 133 -115.23 84.70 -77.18
CA ASP A 133 -116.00 85.53 -76.25
C ASP A 133 -117.08 84.67 -75.59
N ASN A 134 -117.08 84.63 -74.26
CA ASN A 134 -118.07 83.94 -73.43
C ASN A 134 -118.85 84.94 -72.55
N GLY A 135 -118.87 86.22 -72.94
CA GLY A 135 -119.39 87.33 -72.15
C GLY A 135 -118.65 87.50 -70.84
N ALA A 136 -119.39 87.79 -69.77
CA ALA A 136 -118.87 87.92 -68.40
C ALA A 136 -118.26 86.63 -67.80
N MET A 137 -118.16 85.53 -68.57
CA MET A 137 -117.38 84.34 -68.21
C MET A 137 -115.93 84.38 -68.75
N ASN A 138 -115.54 85.41 -69.49
CA ASN A 138 -114.13 85.66 -69.83
C ASN A 138 -113.33 85.93 -68.55
N GLY A 139 -112.15 85.33 -68.44
CA GLY A 139 -111.27 85.45 -67.27
C GLY A 139 -110.11 84.48 -67.34
N ASP A 140 -108.98 84.83 -66.75
CA ASP A 140 -107.69 84.23 -67.10
C ASP A 140 -107.55 82.75 -66.68
N THR A 141 -108.41 82.25 -65.77
CA THR A 141 -108.49 80.83 -65.40
C THR A 141 -109.63 80.06 -66.09
N ASN A 142 -110.32 80.66 -67.06
CA ASN A 142 -111.44 80.07 -67.81
C ASN A 142 -111.00 79.62 -69.23
N GLY A 143 -111.93 79.06 -70.01
CA GLY A 143 -111.68 78.68 -71.41
C GLY A 143 -111.54 79.86 -72.40
N CYS A 144 -111.52 81.10 -71.90
CA CYS A 144 -111.26 82.33 -72.64
C CYS A 144 -110.78 83.39 -71.63
N LYS A 145 -109.61 84.00 -71.88
CA LYS A 145 -108.98 85.00 -71.02
C LYS A 145 -109.77 86.31 -70.95
N ALA A 146 -109.44 87.17 -69.99
CA ALA A 146 -110.07 88.48 -69.85
C ALA A 146 -109.84 89.42 -71.04
N ASP A 147 -108.87 89.12 -71.92
CA ASP A 147 -108.55 89.84 -73.15
C ASP A 147 -109.07 89.17 -74.44
N CYS A 148 -109.93 88.15 -74.30
CA CYS A 148 -110.52 87.38 -75.40
C CYS A 148 -109.55 86.50 -76.23
N THR A 149 -108.42 86.10 -75.62
CA THR A 149 -107.52 85.04 -76.11
C THR A 149 -107.75 83.71 -75.38
N VAL A 150 -107.08 82.63 -75.79
CA VAL A 150 -107.18 81.30 -75.15
C VAL A 150 -105.94 80.97 -74.31
N ASN A 151 -106.13 80.25 -73.19
CA ASN A 151 -105.04 79.73 -72.34
C ASN A 151 -104.19 78.68 -73.05
N VAL A 152 -102.86 78.75 -72.86
CA VAL A 152 -101.91 77.71 -73.26
C VAL A 152 -100.75 77.59 -72.25
N CYS A 153 -100.48 76.37 -71.78
CA CYS A 153 -99.32 76.02 -70.96
C CYS A 153 -98.01 76.75 -71.35
N GLY A 154 -97.42 77.45 -70.38
CA GLY A 154 -96.24 78.30 -70.52
C GLY A 154 -96.57 79.78 -70.79
N ASP A 155 -97.79 80.25 -70.51
CA ASP A 155 -98.22 81.64 -70.79
C ASP A 155 -98.46 82.51 -69.54
N GLY A 156 -98.34 81.94 -68.35
CA GLY A 156 -98.42 82.62 -67.05
C GLY A 156 -99.82 82.67 -66.45
N ALA A 157 -100.81 81.98 -67.03
CA ALA A 157 -102.16 81.86 -66.47
C ALA A 157 -102.61 80.39 -66.44
N VAL A 158 -102.83 79.84 -65.24
CA VAL A 158 -103.28 78.44 -65.06
C VAL A 158 -104.70 78.27 -65.59
N GLY A 159 -104.85 77.64 -66.75
CA GLY A 159 -106.12 77.39 -67.42
C GLY A 159 -106.82 76.09 -67.00
N PRO A 160 -108.02 75.81 -67.54
CA PRO A 160 -108.81 74.62 -67.21
C PRO A 160 -108.18 73.29 -67.69
N GLY A 161 -107.23 72.77 -66.91
CA GLY A 161 -106.58 71.47 -67.15
C GLY A 161 -105.10 71.43 -66.78
N GLU A 162 -104.49 72.58 -66.51
CA GLU A 162 -103.09 72.74 -66.11
C GLU A 162 -102.96 72.65 -64.58
N GLY A 163 -101.93 71.96 -64.08
CA GLY A 163 -101.66 71.81 -62.64
C GLY A 163 -100.83 72.96 -62.05
N CYS A 164 -100.01 73.56 -62.90
CA CYS A 164 -99.22 74.77 -62.67
C CYS A 164 -98.98 75.46 -64.03
N ASP A 165 -98.57 76.72 -64.02
CA ASP A 165 -98.02 77.46 -65.15
C ASP A 165 -97.16 78.59 -64.58
N ASP A 166 -95.90 78.70 -65.01
CA ASP A 166 -94.94 79.71 -64.55
C ASP A 166 -94.54 80.73 -65.64
N GLY A 167 -95.20 80.69 -66.80
CA GLY A 167 -94.97 81.58 -67.94
C GLY A 167 -93.73 81.28 -68.78
N ASN A 168 -93.23 80.05 -68.74
CA ASN A 168 -91.97 79.68 -69.38
C ASN A 168 -92.01 78.26 -70.03
N GLN A 169 -90.87 77.76 -70.55
CA GLN A 169 -90.78 76.46 -71.24
C GLN A 169 -89.52 75.65 -70.84
N ASN A 170 -89.19 75.65 -69.55
CA ASN A 170 -88.18 74.79 -68.96
C ASN A 170 -88.84 73.55 -68.33
N ASP A 171 -88.04 72.55 -67.94
CA ASP A 171 -88.47 71.34 -67.22
C ASP A 171 -87.79 71.21 -65.84
N GLY A 172 -87.19 72.30 -65.32
CA GLY A 172 -86.27 72.26 -64.16
C GLY A 172 -86.48 73.41 -63.17
N ASP A 173 -87.65 74.02 -63.20
CA ASP A 173 -88.19 75.02 -62.30
C ASP A 173 -89.51 74.49 -61.70
N ASP A 174 -90.31 75.34 -61.05
CA ASP A 174 -91.46 74.91 -60.23
C ASP A 174 -92.59 74.24 -61.04
N CYS A 175 -92.54 74.27 -62.38
CA CYS A 175 -93.49 73.62 -63.27
C CYS A 175 -92.80 73.03 -64.52
N THR A 176 -93.12 71.79 -64.88
CA THR A 176 -92.61 71.15 -66.11
C THR A 176 -93.34 71.61 -67.37
N ASN A 177 -92.77 71.38 -68.57
CA ASN A 177 -93.38 71.66 -69.87
C ASN A 177 -94.69 70.88 -70.14
N ALA A 178 -95.09 69.97 -69.25
CA ALA A 178 -96.40 69.30 -69.27
C ALA A 178 -97.47 70.03 -68.42
N CYS A 179 -97.14 71.19 -67.85
CA CYS A 179 -97.92 71.90 -66.82
C CYS A 179 -98.28 71.02 -65.61
N ALA A 180 -97.29 70.25 -65.16
CA ALA A 180 -97.32 69.43 -63.96
C ALA A 180 -96.13 69.81 -63.07
N VAL A 181 -96.32 69.79 -61.74
CA VAL A 181 -95.29 70.14 -60.76
C VAL A 181 -94.17 69.10 -60.78
N ALA A 182 -92.91 69.55 -60.83
CA ALA A 182 -91.73 68.67 -60.74
C ALA A 182 -91.77 67.81 -59.46
N SER A 183 -91.20 66.60 -59.49
CA SER A 183 -91.36 65.64 -58.39
C SER A 183 -90.21 64.64 -58.28
N CYS A 184 -89.36 64.85 -57.27
CA CYS A 184 -88.30 63.96 -56.80
C CYS A 184 -88.37 62.49 -57.26
N GLY A 185 -87.31 62.04 -57.93
CA GLY A 185 -87.20 60.76 -58.60
C GLY A 185 -87.66 60.78 -60.06
N ASP A 186 -87.82 61.96 -60.67
CA ASP A 186 -88.17 62.12 -62.09
C ASP A 186 -86.95 62.37 -63.00
N GLY A 187 -85.79 62.67 -62.41
CA GLY A 187 -84.51 62.92 -63.09
C GLY A 187 -84.17 64.39 -63.30
N ALA A 188 -84.96 65.33 -62.76
CA ALA A 188 -84.77 66.77 -62.94
C ALA A 188 -84.80 67.54 -61.60
N VAL A 189 -83.61 67.76 -61.00
CA VAL A 189 -83.43 68.47 -59.72
C VAL A 189 -84.18 69.82 -59.70
N ALA A 190 -85.28 69.88 -58.98
CA ALA A 190 -86.11 71.07 -58.83
C ALA A 190 -85.48 72.09 -57.86
N PRO A 191 -85.96 73.36 -57.81
CA PRO A 191 -85.39 74.40 -56.94
C PRO A 191 -85.44 74.14 -55.42
N THR A 192 -86.13 73.09 -54.98
CA THR A 192 -86.24 72.67 -53.57
C THR A 192 -85.44 71.41 -53.23
N GLU A 193 -84.78 70.81 -54.21
CA GLU A 193 -84.12 69.50 -54.13
C GLU A 193 -82.59 69.66 -54.10
N ALA A 194 -81.89 68.76 -53.42
CA ALA A 194 -80.42 68.78 -53.31
C ALA A 194 -79.74 67.88 -54.36
N CYS A 195 -80.46 66.88 -54.85
CA CYS A 195 -80.10 65.94 -55.90
C CYS A 195 -81.38 65.29 -56.46
N ASP A 196 -81.27 64.61 -57.59
CA ASP A 196 -82.25 63.68 -58.16
C ASP A 196 -81.44 62.76 -59.12
N ASP A 197 -81.64 61.44 -59.03
CA ASP A 197 -80.98 60.42 -59.86
C ASP A 197 -81.95 59.62 -60.77
N GLY A 198 -83.21 60.06 -60.84
CA GLY A 198 -84.30 59.45 -61.62
C GLY A 198 -84.93 58.22 -60.98
N ASN A 199 -84.76 58.04 -59.65
CA ASN A 199 -85.27 56.88 -58.95
C ASN A 199 -85.75 57.17 -57.50
N GLN A 200 -86.11 56.12 -56.75
CA GLN A 200 -86.79 56.20 -55.44
C GLN A 200 -86.22 55.19 -54.42
N ASP A 201 -84.98 54.73 -54.64
CA ASP A 201 -84.15 54.12 -53.60
C ASP A 201 -83.64 55.22 -52.64
N ASN A 202 -82.92 54.84 -51.59
CA ASN A 202 -82.31 55.77 -50.63
C ASN A 202 -80.87 55.37 -50.26
N THR A 203 -80.32 54.34 -50.91
CA THR A 203 -79.02 53.73 -50.59
C THR A 203 -77.94 53.99 -51.66
N ASP A 204 -78.31 54.71 -52.72
CA ASP A 204 -77.48 55.08 -53.86
C ASP A 204 -77.05 56.55 -53.83
N GLU A 205 -77.23 57.31 -54.92
CA GLU A 205 -76.56 58.61 -55.12
C GLU A 205 -77.41 59.82 -54.68
N CYS A 206 -78.71 59.60 -54.44
CA CYS A 206 -79.65 60.52 -53.83
C CYS A 206 -80.68 59.76 -52.95
N THR A 207 -81.40 60.44 -52.05
CA THR A 207 -82.55 59.82 -51.36
C THR A 207 -83.86 60.01 -52.13
N ALA A 208 -84.87 59.18 -51.85
CA ALA A 208 -86.24 59.37 -52.33
C ALA A 208 -86.95 60.63 -51.75
N ALA A 209 -86.28 61.38 -50.87
CA ALA A 209 -86.66 62.70 -50.41
C ALA A 209 -85.83 63.83 -51.05
N CYS A 210 -85.00 63.49 -52.05
CA CYS A 210 -84.10 64.36 -52.80
C CYS A 210 -83.12 65.15 -51.94
N THR A 211 -82.63 64.48 -50.88
CA THR A 211 -81.50 64.92 -50.04
C THR A 211 -80.24 64.17 -50.44
N LEU A 212 -79.08 64.83 -50.32
CA LEU A 212 -77.79 64.17 -50.51
C LEU A 212 -77.55 63.12 -49.41
N PRO A 213 -76.89 61.99 -49.74
CA PRO A 213 -76.40 60.99 -48.78
C PRO A 213 -75.70 61.60 -47.55
N ALA A 214 -76.08 61.17 -46.34
CA ALA A 214 -75.56 61.71 -45.09
C ALA A 214 -75.77 60.81 -43.86
N CYS A 215 -74.70 60.14 -43.42
CA CYS A 215 -74.54 59.51 -42.11
C CYS A 215 -75.38 60.14 -40.96
N GLY A 216 -76.27 59.34 -40.40
CA GLY A 216 -77.31 59.69 -39.44
C GLY A 216 -78.73 59.77 -40.02
N ASP A 217 -78.94 59.44 -41.30
CA ASP A 217 -80.23 59.57 -42.00
C ASP A 217 -81.11 58.29 -42.04
N THR A 218 -80.64 57.17 -41.48
CA THR A 218 -81.22 55.81 -41.49
C THR A 218 -81.05 54.98 -42.77
N PHE A 219 -80.27 55.42 -43.74
CA PHE A 219 -79.99 54.66 -44.97
C PHE A 219 -78.49 54.41 -45.15
N VAL A 220 -78.07 53.14 -45.18
CA VAL A 220 -76.66 52.79 -45.40
C VAL A 220 -76.28 53.06 -46.86
N GLN A 221 -75.49 54.10 -47.09
CA GLN A 221 -75.14 54.60 -48.43
C GLN A 221 -73.70 54.22 -48.84
N SER A 222 -73.31 54.54 -50.09
CA SER A 222 -72.03 54.13 -50.69
C SER A 222 -70.78 54.77 -50.06
N GLY A 223 -70.36 54.22 -48.92
CA GLY A 223 -69.19 54.65 -48.13
C GLY A 223 -69.31 54.28 -46.65
N GLU A 224 -70.50 53.86 -46.24
CA GLU A 224 -70.87 53.57 -44.86
C GLU A 224 -70.91 52.05 -44.64
N GLY A 225 -70.56 51.61 -43.44
CA GLY A 225 -70.77 50.23 -43.01
C GLY A 225 -72.18 50.01 -42.46
N CYS A 226 -72.74 51.03 -41.82
CA CYS A 226 -73.97 50.97 -41.04
C CYS A 226 -74.59 52.37 -40.93
N ASP A 227 -75.88 52.43 -40.60
CA ASP A 227 -76.57 53.65 -40.20
C ASP A 227 -77.75 53.31 -39.29
N ASP A 228 -77.59 53.56 -37.98
CA ASP A 228 -78.66 53.47 -36.97
C ASP A 228 -79.38 54.84 -36.78
N GLY A 229 -79.17 55.78 -37.69
CA GLY A 229 -79.71 57.13 -37.69
C GLY A 229 -79.30 57.94 -36.46
N ALA A 230 -80.30 58.55 -35.81
CA ALA A 230 -80.12 59.25 -34.54
C ALA A 230 -79.72 58.35 -33.34
N ALA A 231 -79.59 57.02 -33.54
CA ALA A 231 -79.00 56.11 -32.56
C ALA A 231 -77.51 55.80 -32.82
N ASN A 232 -76.93 56.30 -33.93
CA ASN A 232 -75.48 56.30 -34.14
C ASN A 232 -74.77 56.90 -32.92
N SER A 233 -73.73 56.21 -32.46
CA SER A 233 -73.00 56.57 -31.26
C SER A 233 -71.61 55.95 -31.30
N ASP A 234 -70.59 56.72 -30.93
CA ASP A 234 -69.23 56.23 -30.80
C ASP A 234 -69.12 55.03 -29.84
N ASN A 235 -70.08 54.81 -28.93
CA ASN A 235 -70.13 53.62 -28.07
C ASN A 235 -71.15 52.54 -28.49
N GLY A 236 -71.86 52.75 -29.62
CA GLY A 236 -72.88 51.85 -30.16
C GLY A 236 -72.34 50.87 -31.20
N ALA A 237 -73.23 50.13 -31.87
CA ALA A 237 -72.83 49.23 -32.96
C ALA A 237 -72.38 50.01 -34.22
N CYS A 238 -72.97 51.19 -34.43
CA CYS A 238 -72.60 52.13 -35.48
C CYS A 238 -72.09 53.46 -34.90
N THR A 239 -70.89 53.88 -35.31
CA THR A 239 -70.23 55.12 -34.88
C THR A 239 -70.94 56.39 -35.40
N LEU A 240 -70.58 57.56 -34.85
CA LEU A 240 -70.98 58.87 -35.44
C LEU A 240 -70.32 59.16 -36.81
N SER A 241 -69.57 58.21 -37.38
CA SER A 241 -68.99 58.25 -38.74
C SER A 241 -69.50 57.11 -39.63
N CYS A 242 -70.59 56.44 -39.22
CA CYS A 242 -71.28 55.40 -39.98
C CYS A 242 -70.38 54.22 -40.40
N GLN A 243 -69.39 53.92 -39.56
CA GLN A 243 -68.59 52.71 -39.58
C GLN A 243 -68.98 51.83 -38.39
N PHE A 244 -68.92 50.50 -38.56
CA PHE A 244 -69.03 49.57 -37.44
C PHE A 244 -67.86 49.80 -36.47
N ASN A 245 -68.15 49.86 -35.18
CA ASN A 245 -67.09 49.75 -34.17
C ASN A 245 -66.45 48.36 -34.23
N VAL A 246 -65.13 48.31 -34.15
CA VAL A 246 -64.34 47.08 -34.16
C VAL A 246 -63.10 47.22 -33.28
N CYS A 247 -63.00 46.38 -32.25
CA CYS A 247 -61.84 46.26 -31.37
C CYS A 247 -60.48 46.51 -32.06
N GLY A 248 -59.82 47.61 -31.67
CA GLY A 248 -58.59 48.11 -32.26
C GLY A 248 -58.75 49.37 -33.13
N ASP A 249 -59.95 49.93 -33.27
CA ASP A 249 -60.17 51.23 -33.90
C ASP A 249 -59.95 52.43 -32.95
N GLY A 250 -60.00 52.19 -31.63
CA GLY A 250 -59.79 53.19 -30.58
C GLY A 250 -61.08 53.76 -29.98
N VAL A 251 -62.23 53.13 -30.20
CA VAL A 251 -63.54 53.59 -29.75
C VAL A 251 -64.33 52.46 -29.08
N VAL A 252 -64.70 52.61 -27.80
CA VAL A 252 -65.17 51.48 -26.97
C VAL A 252 -66.63 51.09 -27.23
N PHE A 253 -66.89 49.94 -27.84
CA PHE A 253 -68.23 49.41 -28.08
C PHE A 253 -68.85 48.74 -26.83
N ASN A 254 -69.57 49.53 -26.02
CA ASN A 254 -70.13 49.08 -24.73
C ASN A 254 -71.65 49.33 -24.52
N LEU A 255 -72.35 49.87 -25.52
CA LEU A 255 -73.81 49.90 -25.54
C LEU A 255 -74.34 48.64 -26.25
N GLU A 256 -75.35 47.96 -25.69
CA GLU A 256 -75.80 46.63 -26.16
C GLU A 256 -76.03 46.58 -27.68
N PRO A 257 -75.48 45.57 -28.40
CA PRO A 257 -74.87 44.34 -27.87
C PRO A 257 -73.36 44.43 -27.55
N GLY A 258 -72.80 45.64 -27.42
CA GLY A 258 -71.38 45.90 -27.18
C GLY A 258 -70.76 45.12 -26.03
N THR A 259 -69.61 44.52 -26.30
CA THR A 259 -68.87 43.61 -25.40
C THR A 259 -67.55 44.19 -24.89
N GLU A 260 -67.16 45.39 -25.32
CA GLU A 260 -65.82 45.93 -25.10
C GLU A 260 -65.75 46.71 -23.78
N GLN A 261 -64.70 46.45 -23.01
CA GLN A 261 -64.43 47.13 -21.73
C GLN A 261 -63.45 48.30 -21.92
N CYS A 262 -62.64 48.23 -22.97
CA CYS A 262 -61.62 49.20 -23.33
C CYS A 262 -61.33 49.12 -24.84
N ASP A 263 -60.85 50.21 -25.42
CA ASP A 263 -60.19 50.21 -26.71
C ASP A 263 -59.14 51.35 -26.71
N LEU A 264 -57.88 51.00 -26.97
CA LEU A 264 -56.72 51.88 -27.07
C LEU A 264 -56.14 51.90 -28.51
N GLY A 265 -56.91 51.41 -29.48
CA GLY A 265 -56.58 51.29 -30.88
C GLY A 265 -55.39 50.35 -31.10
N ALA A 266 -54.36 50.87 -31.76
CA ALA A 266 -53.11 50.15 -32.03
C ALA A 266 -52.28 49.79 -30.77
N ASP A 267 -52.67 50.26 -29.58
CA ASP A 267 -52.05 49.86 -28.31
C ASP A 267 -52.76 48.69 -27.61
N ASN A 268 -53.84 48.13 -28.19
CA ASN A 268 -54.43 46.87 -27.75
C ASN A 268 -53.53 45.68 -28.12
N GLY A 269 -53.58 44.61 -27.31
CA GLY A 269 -52.93 43.34 -27.65
C GLY A 269 -52.33 42.60 -26.44
N PRO A 270 -51.60 41.50 -26.68
CA PRO A 270 -51.00 40.70 -25.61
C PRO A 270 -50.09 41.52 -24.68
N GLY A 271 -50.29 41.37 -23.37
CA GLY A 271 -49.55 42.07 -22.32
C GLY A 271 -49.72 43.60 -22.32
N LYS A 272 -50.93 44.07 -22.60
CA LYS A 272 -51.32 45.49 -22.56
C LYS A 272 -52.36 45.73 -21.46
N ALA A 273 -52.76 46.98 -21.24
CA ALA A 273 -53.89 47.28 -20.35
C ALA A 273 -55.25 46.87 -20.97
N CYS A 274 -55.27 46.56 -22.26
CA CYS A 274 -56.43 46.13 -23.03
C CYS A 274 -55.99 45.04 -24.02
N ASN A 275 -56.50 43.81 -23.92
CA ASN A 275 -56.07 42.71 -24.78
C ASN A 275 -56.59 42.82 -26.23
N ALA A 276 -56.16 41.86 -27.05
CA ALA A 276 -56.60 41.67 -28.43
C ALA A 276 -58.11 41.35 -28.60
N THR A 277 -58.90 41.29 -27.52
CA THR A 277 -60.36 41.14 -27.53
C THR A 277 -61.10 42.28 -26.83
N CYS A 278 -60.40 43.40 -26.59
CA CYS A 278 -60.93 44.63 -26.02
C CYS A 278 -61.60 44.44 -24.64
N GLN A 279 -61.11 43.45 -23.90
CA GLN A 279 -61.33 43.34 -22.46
C GLN A 279 -60.13 43.97 -21.74
N LEU A 280 -60.38 44.51 -20.55
CA LEU A 280 -59.29 44.94 -19.66
C LEU A 280 -58.51 43.70 -19.23
N ASN A 281 -57.18 43.76 -19.28
CA ASN A 281 -56.39 42.66 -18.71
C ASN A 281 -56.51 42.69 -17.20
N VAL A 282 -56.90 41.55 -16.65
CA VAL A 282 -57.13 41.35 -15.23
C VAL A 282 -56.70 39.94 -14.86
N CYS A 283 -55.96 39.85 -13.76
CA CYS A 283 -55.48 38.62 -13.18
C CYS A 283 -56.44 37.43 -13.32
N GLY A 284 -55.93 36.33 -13.85
CA GLY A 284 -56.66 35.11 -14.13
C GLY A 284 -57.37 35.06 -15.48
N ASP A 285 -56.99 35.90 -16.45
CA ASP A 285 -57.55 35.89 -17.81
C ASP A 285 -56.69 35.20 -18.88
N GLY A 286 -55.40 34.95 -18.58
CA GLY A 286 -54.44 34.29 -19.45
C GLY A 286 -53.49 35.21 -20.24
N ASP A 287 -53.56 36.53 -20.06
CA ASP A 287 -52.74 37.51 -20.81
C ASP A 287 -52.06 38.55 -19.89
N LYS A 288 -51.05 38.11 -19.12
CA LYS A 288 -50.23 38.91 -18.19
C LYS A 288 -50.11 40.40 -18.56
N GLY A 289 -50.89 41.24 -17.89
CA GLY A 289 -50.96 42.68 -18.09
C GLY A 289 -49.74 43.46 -17.56
N PRO A 290 -49.71 44.79 -17.76
CA PRO A 290 -48.55 45.64 -17.44
C PRO A 290 -48.34 45.90 -15.94
N ASP A 291 -49.35 45.66 -15.09
CA ASP A 291 -49.28 45.80 -13.63
C ASP A 291 -49.13 44.44 -12.89
N GLU A 292 -48.99 43.36 -13.67
CA GLU A 292 -48.99 41.96 -13.22
C GLU A 292 -47.60 41.34 -13.37
N ASP A 293 -47.23 40.43 -12.45
CA ASP A 293 -45.91 39.79 -12.47
C ASP A 293 -45.96 38.37 -13.09
N CYS A 294 -47.15 37.79 -13.18
CA CYS A 294 -47.51 36.58 -13.92
C CYS A 294 -49.00 36.64 -14.29
N ASP A 295 -49.44 35.71 -15.13
CA ASP A 295 -50.84 35.28 -15.25
C ASP A 295 -50.82 33.82 -15.79
N ASP A 296 -51.69 32.95 -15.29
CA ASP A 296 -51.83 31.56 -15.73
C ASP A 296 -53.27 31.18 -16.19
N GLY A 297 -54.17 32.16 -16.24
CA GLY A 297 -55.57 31.98 -16.64
C GLY A 297 -56.53 31.57 -15.52
N ASN A 298 -56.16 31.70 -14.24
CA ASN A 298 -57.11 31.49 -13.13
C ASN A 298 -56.83 32.28 -11.82
N PHE A 299 -57.57 31.95 -10.75
CA PHE A 299 -57.56 32.63 -9.43
C PHE A 299 -57.35 31.66 -8.26
N ASP A 300 -56.96 30.41 -8.50
CA ASP A 300 -56.44 29.55 -7.44
C ASP A 300 -55.00 30.03 -7.08
N GLY A 301 -54.16 29.15 -6.54
CA GLY A 301 -52.80 29.51 -6.15
C GLY A 301 -51.99 28.27 -5.78
N GLY A 302 -50.70 28.31 -6.12
CA GLY A 302 -49.80 27.16 -6.11
C GLY A 302 -49.70 26.43 -7.46
N ASP A 303 -50.33 26.93 -8.54
CA ASP A 303 -50.30 26.34 -9.88
C ASP A 303 -49.54 27.15 -10.96
N GLY A 304 -49.10 28.37 -10.65
CA GLY A 304 -48.15 29.13 -11.48
C GLY A 304 -48.17 30.64 -11.24
N CYS A 305 -49.29 31.17 -10.75
CA CYS A 305 -49.48 32.56 -10.43
C CYS A 305 -50.49 32.71 -9.28
N SER A 306 -50.22 33.61 -8.33
CA SER A 306 -51.14 33.82 -7.21
C SER A 306 -52.41 34.53 -7.65
N ALA A 307 -53.50 34.36 -6.90
CA ALA A 307 -54.77 35.11 -7.02
C ALA A 307 -54.67 36.66 -6.90
N ALA A 308 -53.46 37.23 -6.80
CA ALA A 308 -53.16 38.67 -6.86
C ALA A 308 -52.20 39.03 -8.02
N CYS A 309 -51.97 38.09 -8.94
CA CYS A 309 -51.01 38.10 -10.04
C CYS A 309 -49.62 38.62 -9.65
N LYS A 310 -49.16 38.04 -8.53
CA LYS A 310 -47.78 38.06 -8.06
C LYS A 310 -47.18 36.67 -8.24
N LEU A 311 -45.91 36.69 -8.64
CA LEU A 311 -45.18 35.52 -9.10
C LEU A 311 -44.91 34.58 -7.92
N GLU A 312 -45.59 33.44 -7.90
CA GLU A 312 -45.41 32.36 -6.93
C GLU A 312 -44.06 31.66 -7.20
N GLN A 313 -43.01 32.36 -6.78
CA GLN A 313 -41.62 31.96 -6.87
C GLN A 313 -40.92 32.41 -5.61
N CYS A 314 -40.20 31.45 -5.04
CA CYS A 314 -39.43 31.65 -3.83
C CYS A 314 -38.57 32.91 -3.83
N GLY A 315 -38.56 33.55 -2.68
CA GLY A 315 -37.71 34.68 -2.35
C GLY A 315 -38.34 36.00 -2.77
N ASN A 316 -39.67 36.07 -2.71
CA ASN A 316 -40.46 37.27 -2.95
C ASN A 316 -40.84 38.00 -1.63
N LEU A 317 -40.47 37.45 -0.47
CA LEU A 317 -40.78 37.87 0.91
C LEU A 317 -42.23 37.58 1.36
N ILE A 318 -42.92 36.63 0.73
CA ILE A 318 -44.29 36.20 1.03
C ILE A 318 -44.36 34.68 0.91
N VAL A 319 -44.78 33.98 1.98
CA VAL A 319 -44.90 32.52 1.97
C VAL A 319 -46.12 32.11 1.15
N ASP A 320 -45.91 31.62 -0.07
CA ASP A 320 -46.94 31.30 -1.05
C ASP A 320 -47.44 29.82 -0.97
N PRO A 321 -48.55 29.44 -1.64
CA PRO A 321 -49.22 28.15 -1.49
C PRO A 321 -48.42 26.93 -2.02
N GLY A 322 -47.47 26.45 -1.21
CA GLY A 322 -46.57 25.35 -1.56
C GLY A 322 -45.21 25.48 -0.90
N GLU A 323 -44.91 26.64 -0.33
CA GLU A 323 -43.71 26.98 0.40
C GLU A 323 -43.87 26.67 1.90
N ASP A 324 -42.75 26.43 2.58
CA ASP A 324 -42.71 26.21 4.03
C ASP A 324 -42.21 27.48 4.77
N CYS A 325 -41.55 28.40 4.06
CA CYS A 325 -41.02 29.70 4.49
C CYS A 325 -40.61 30.54 3.26
N ASP A 326 -40.43 31.86 3.41
CA ASP A 326 -39.82 32.79 2.43
C ASP A 326 -39.26 34.01 3.18
N ASP A 327 -37.97 34.30 2.97
CA ASP A 327 -37.19 35.42 3.50
C ASP A 327 -36.42 36.21 2.41
N GLY A 328 -36.70 35.93 1.13
CA GLY A 328 -36.07 36.57 -0.03
C GLY A 328 -34.91 35.76 -0.64
N ILE A 329 -34.67 35.87 -1.96
CA ILE A 329 -33.44 35.31 -2.57
C ILE A 329 -32.25 36.20 -2.14
N ASP A 330 -31.61 35.85 -1.03
CA ASP A 330 -30.44 36.53 -0.50
C ASP A 330 -29.13 35.74 -0.71
N GLY A 331 -29.24 34.41 -0.89
CA GLY A 331 -28.15 33.47 -1.17
C GLY A 331 -27.57 32.73 0.04
N ASP A 332 -28.12 32.88 1.26
CA ASP A 332 -27.66 32.25 2.50
C ASP A 332 -28.64 31.15 2.99
N ASN A 333 -28.44 29.92 2.52
CA ASN A 333 -29.39 28.80 2.70
C ASN A 333 -29.32 28.12 4.10
N ASP A 334 -28.94 28.88 5.14
CA ASP A 334 -28.69 28.41 6.51
C ASP A 334 -29.33 29.31 7.59
N ASP A 335 -30.03 30.39 7.21
CA ASP A 335 -30.55 31.39 8.17
C ASP A 335 -31.89 30.99 8.83
N GLY A 336 -32.70 30.21 8.12
CA GLY A 336 -34.07 29.84 8.51
C GLY A 336 -34.92 29.31 7.35
N CYS A 337 -34.65 29.73 6.12
CA CYS A 337 -35.18 29.11 4.90
C CYS A 337 -34.05 28.80 3.90
N THR A 338 -34.44 28.44 2.67
CA THR A 338 -33.56 28.20 1.53
C THR A 338 -34.01 29.05 0.33
N ASP A 339 -33.15 29.28 -0.66
CA ASP A 339 -33.51 29.91 -1.95
C ASP A 339 -34.54 29.08 -2.77
N ALA A 340 -35.03 27.97 -2.21
CA ALA A 340 -36.11 27.11 -2.73
C ALA A 340 -37.38 27.11 -1.85
N CYS A 341 -37.44 27.98 -0.82
CA CYS A 341 -38.57 28.24 0.05
C CYS A 341 -39.08 27.00 0.79
N LYS A 342 -38.09 26.16 1.13
CA LYS A 342 -38.19 25.01 2.01
C LYS A 342 -37.42 25.28 3.29
N ALA A 343 -38.01 24.84 4.40
CA ALA A 343 -37.30 24.80 5.66
C ALA A 343 -36.07 23.90 5.47
N PRO A 344 -34.85 24.37 5.81
CA PRO A 344 -33.61 23.61 5.64
C PRO A 344 -33.70 22.25 6.33
N THR A 345 -33.46 21.17 5.56
CA THR A 345 -33.48 19.80 6.06
C THR A 345 -32.49 18.89 5.32
N CYS A 346 -31.63 18.22 6.09
CA CYS A 346 -30.79 17.12 5.62
C CYS A 346 -31.42 16.24 4.51
N GLY A 347 -30.81 16.27 3.32
CA GLY A 347 -31.27 15.59 2.13
C GLY A 347 -31.86 16.52 1.06
N ASP A 348 -31.76 17.84 1.22
CA ASP A 348 -32.17 18.86 0.24
C ASP A 348 -31.04 19.32 -0.70
N SER A 349 -29.77 19.00 -0.37
CA SER A 349 -28.51 19.33 -1.06
C SER A 349 -27.84 20.67 -0.67
N PHE A 350 -28.29 21.34 0.38
CA PHE A 350 -27.66 22.54 0.94
C PHE A 350 -27.03 22.22 2.31
N VAL A 351 -25.88 22.82 2.64
CA VAL A 351 -25.17 22.52 3.91
C VAL A 351 -25.53 23.54 4.99
N GLN A 352 -26.14 23.07 6.07
CA GLN A 352 -26.76 23.92 7.09
C GLN A 352 -25.93 23.94 8.40
N ASP A 353 -24.81 24.67 8.37
CA ASP A 353 -23.85 24.85 9.48
C ASP A 353 -24.54 25.31 10.79
N SER A 354 -25.58 26.14 10.72
CA SER A 354 -26.30 26.70 11.88
C SER A 354 -27.28 25.71 12.53
N LEU A 355 -27.79 24.73 11.77
CA LEU A 355 -28.48 23.56 12.32
C LEU A 355 -27.51 22.46 12.78
N GLY A 356 -26.22 22.60 12.45
CA GLY A 356 -25.15 21.69 12.84
C GLY A 356 -24.89 20.57 11.83
N GLU A 357 -25.32 20.73 10.59
CA GLU A 357 -24.92 19.89 9.47
C GLU A 357 -23.48 20.22 9.04
N THR A 358 -22.82 19.30 8.35
CA THR A 358 -21.45 19.50 7.81
C THR A 358 -21.30 19.05 6.36
N CYS A 359 -22.33 18.43 5.77
CA CYS A 359 -22.46 18.12 4.36
C CYS A 359 -23.93 17.90 4.01
N ASP A 360 -24.28 18.03 2.73
CA ASP A 360 -25.48 17.44 2.17
C ASP A 360 -25.20 17.07 0.69
N LEU A 361 -25.63 15.87 0.28
CA LEU A 361 -25.60 15.34 -1.09
C LEU A 361 -27.01 15.09 -1.65
N GLY A 362 -28.03 15.65 -1.00
CA GLY A 362 -29.44 15.51 -1.32
C GLY A 362 -29.91 14.07 -1.14
N GLY A 363 -30.68 13.58 -2.12
CA GLY A 363 -31.01 12.16 -2.24
C GLY A 363 -29.80 11.22 -2.47
N GLY A 364 -28.57 11.75 -2.50
CA GLY A 364 -27.33 10.98 -2.46
C GLY A 364 -26.85 10.60 -1.05
N ASN A 365 -27.44 11.17 0.01
CA ASN A 365 -27.05 10.87 1.40
C ASN A 365 -27.25 9.39 1.74
N SER A 366 -26.28 8.83 2.47
CA SER A 366 -26.31 7.43 2.90
C SER A 366 -25.38 7.24 4.09
N ASN A 367 -25.81 6.42 5.07
CA ASN A 367 -24.95 5.94 6.18
C ASN A 367 -23.87 4.93 5.72
N THR A 368 -23.44 5.02 4.46
CA THR A 368 -22.35 4.28 3.83
C THR A 368 -21.65 5.10 2.72
N GLY A 369 -21.88 6.42 2.63
CA GLY A 369 -21.27 7.30 1.63
C GLY A 369 -20.71 8.58 2.27
N ASP A 370 -20.14 9.48 1.48
CA ASP A 370 -19.39 10.65 1.98
C ASP A 370 -20.21 11.60 2.89
N CYS A 371 -21.55 11.51 2.85
CA CYS A 371 -22.48 12.22 3.72
C CYS A 371 -23.59 11.29 4.26
N THR A 372 -23.81 11.32 5.58
CA THR A 372 -24.79 10.47 6.27
C THR A 372 -26.24 10.93 6.07
N LEU A 373 -27.22 10.08 6.40
CA LEU A 373 -28.67 10.42 6.47
C LEU A 373 -29.02 11.37 7.65
N GLY A 374 -28.01 11.92 8.33
CA GLY A 374 -28.14 12.98 9.33
C GLY A 374 -27.19 14.15 9.05
N CYS A 375 -26.71 14.25 7.80
CA CYS A 375 -25.94 15.36 7.25
C CYS A 375 -24.68 15.73 8.03
N GLN A 376 -24.12 14.70 8.65
CA GLN A 376 -22.74 14.70 9.11
C GLN A 376 -21.86 14.09 8.03
N THR A 377 -20.72 14.75 7.79
CA THR A 377 -19.62 14.24 6.97
C THR A 377 -19.20 12.87 7.48
N ALA A 378 -18.87 11.95 6.57
CA ALA A 378 -18.35 10.63 6.89
C ALA A 378 -17.15 10.73 7.88
N ALA A 379 -17.38 10.38 9.14
CA ALA A 379 -16.48 10.74 10.24
C ALA A 379 -16.09 9.51 11.06
N CYS A 380 -14.88 9.02 10.82
CA CYS A 380 -14.27 7.93 11.57
C CYS A 380 -14.49 8.06 13.09
N GLY A 381 -15.26 7.13 13.66
CA GLY A 381 -15.74 7.13 15.05
C GLY A 381 -17.25 7.34 15.23
N ASP A 382 -18.03 7.57 14.18
CA ASP A 382 -19.47 7.90 14.27
C ASP A 382 -20.42 6.68 14.40
N GLY A 383 -19.98 5.47 14.06
CA GLY A 383 -20.75 4.23 14.09
C GLY A 383 -21.21 3.69 12.73
N PHE A 384 -20.85 4.33 11.61
CA PHE A 384 -21.20 3.93 10.25
C PHE A 384 -19.96 3.69 9.37
N VAL A 385 -20.07 2.82 8.36
CA VAL A 385 -18.93 2.43 7.51
C VAL A 385 -19.06 3.03 6.11
N HIS A 386 -18.33 4.11 5.85
CA HIS A 386 -18.45 4.90 4.63
C HIS A 386 -17.59 4.33 3.50
N ALA A 387 -18.25 3.82 2.45
CA ALA A 387 -17.67 2.92 1.46
C ALA A 387 -16.70 3.63 0.50
N GLY A 388 -15.40 3.54 0.82
CA GLY A 388 -14.32 4.16 0.04
C GLY A 388 -13.67 5.35 0.74
N VAL A 389 -14.31 5.91 1.75
CA VAL A 389 -13.70 6.83 2.73
C VAL A 389 -12.89 6.02 3.74
N GLU A 390 -13.48 4.93 4.25
CA GLU A 390 -12.86 4.07 5.25
C GLU A 390 -13.15 2.57 5.01
N GLN A 391 -12.70 1.72 5.93
CA GLN A 391 -12.79 0.26 5.80
C GLN A 391 -13.70 -0.38 6.87
N CYS A 392 -13.85 0.27 8.02
CA CYS A 392 -14.58 -0.20 9.18
C CYS A 392 -15.01 0.97 10.05
N ASP A 393 -15.94 0.73 10.98
CA ASP A 393 -16.22 1.64 12.09
C ASP A 393 -16.91 0.87 13.23
N ASP A 394 -16.34 0.92 14.43
CA ASP A 394 -16.89 0.39 15.70
C ASP A 394 -17.37 1.55 16.63
N GLY A 395 -17.53 2.76 16.08
CA GLY A 395 -17.88 4.00 16.76
C GLY A 395 -16.84 4.44 17.78
N ALA A 396 -17.30 4.87 18.96
CA ALA A 396 -16.45 5.17 20.11
C ALA A 396 -15.64 3.97 20.66
N ASN A 397 -15.71 2.78 20.05
CA ASN A 397 -14.81 1.65 20.33
C ASN A 397 -13.60 1.58 19.39
N ASN A 398 -13.53 2.44 18.36
CA ASN A 398 -12.37 2.57 17.48
C ASN A 398 -11.09 2.85 18.29
N GLY A 399 -9.97 2.29 17.84
CA GLY A 399 -8.68 2.54 18.46
C GLY A 399 -7.64 1.54 17.98
N ASP A 400 -6.37 1.91 18.05
CA ASP A 400 -5.34 1.21 17.26
C ASP A 400 -5.09 -0.25 17.70
N THR A 401 -5.65 -0.68 18.82
CA THR A 401 -5.62 -2.08 19.32
C THR A 401 -6.98 -2.78 19.25
N LYS A 402 -7.85 -2.35 18.33
CA LYS A 402 -9.26 -2.76 18.16
C LYS A 402 -9.51 -3.28 16.74
N ALA A 403 -10.70 -3.82 16.47
CA ALA A 403 -10.98 -4.39 15.14
C ALA A 403 -10.92 -3.29 14.07
N CYS A 404 -11.46 -2.11 14.40
CA CYS A 404 -11.24 -0.88 13.68
C CYS A 404 -10.30 0.09 14.41
N LYS A 405 -9.37 0.72 13.68
CA LYS A 405 -8.38 1.67 14.21
C LYS A 405 -8.95 3.06 14.49
N ALA A 406 -8.20 3.93 15.16
CA ALA A 406 -8.57 5.34 15.35
C ALA A 406 -8.59 6.17 14.04
N ASN A 407 -8.17 5.59 12.91
CA ASN A 407 -8.22 6.16 11.56
C ASN A 407 -9.10 5.34 10.59
N CYS A 408 -9.91 4.41 11.10
CA CYS A 408 -10.92 3.63 10.38
C CYS A 408 -10.46 2.78 9.18
N THR A 409 -9.16 2.48 9.14
CA THR A 409 -8.66 1.27 8.48
C THR A 409 -8.79 0.08 9.43
N PHE A 410 -8.93 -1.12 8.89
CA PHE A 410 -8.77 -2.34 9.69
C PHE A 410 -7.35 -2.38 10.30
N ASN A 411 -7.19 -3.06 11.45
CA ASN A 411 -5.88 -3.61 11.81
C ASN A 411 -5.52 -4.70 10.79
N VAL A 412 -4.36 -4.58 10.15
CA VAL A 412 -3.84 -5.52 9.17
C VAL A 412 -2.36 -5.74 9.38
N CYS A 413 -1.96 -7.00 9.56
CA CYS A 413 -0.59 -7.33 9.92
C CYS A 413 0.49 -6.65 9.06
N GLY A 414 1.43 -6.00 9.75
CA GLY A 414 2.53 -5.23 9.21
C GLY A 414 2.25 -3.73 9.10
N ASP A 415 1.38 -3.19 9.96
CA ASP A 415 0.92 -1.78 9.88
C ASP A 415 1.28 -0.89 11.09
N GLY A 416 1.91 -1.47 12.11
CA GLY A 416 2.53 -0.80 13.26
C GLY A 416 1.80 -0.98 14.58
N PHE A 417 0.67 -1.70 14.61
CA PHE A 417 -0.22 -1.75 15.76
C PHE A 417 -0.76 -3.17 16.01
N VAL A 418 -0.85 -3.58 17.28
CA VAL A 418 -1.26 -4.95 17.62
C VAL A 418 -2.79 -5.04 17.74
N GLY A 419 -3.44 -5.59 16.70
CA GLY A 419 -4.88 -5.75 16.62
C GLY A 419 -5.45 -6.99 17.33
N PRO A 420 -6.79 -7.19 17.30
CA PRO A 420 -7.45 -8.30 17.97
C PRO A 420 -7.17 -9.65 17.30
N GLY A 421 -6.46 -10.53 18.02
CA GLY A 421 -6.05 -11.86 17.55
C GLY A 421 -4.61 -11.92 17.06
N GLU A 422 -3.97 -10.75 16.89
CA GLU A 422 -2.54 -10.58 16.69
C GLU A 422 -1.81 -10.64 18.05
N THR A 423 -0.51 -10.92 18.01
CA THR A 423 0.33 -11.08 19.22
C THR A 423 1.65 -10.30 19.15
N CYS A 424 1.93 -9.72 17.99
CA CYS A 424 2.88 -8.65 17.74
C CYS A 424 2.41 -7.92 16.48
N ASP A 425 2.97 -6.75 16.22
CA ASP A 425 3.07 -6.10 14.92
C ASP A 425 4.31 -5.17 15.05
N ASP A 426 5.13 -5.07 14.02
CA ASP A 426 6.32 -4.20 13.99
C ASP A 426 6.37 -3.22 12.80
N GLY A 427 5.24 -3.03 12.10
CA GLY A 427 5.09 -2.05 11.04
C GLY A 427 5.57 -2.49 9.67
N ASN A 428 5.77 -3.79 9.45
CA ASN A 428 6.18 -4.32 8.16
C ASN A 428 5.74 -5.78 7.91
N THR A 429 5.82 -6.25 6.67
CA THR A 429 5.33 -7.60 6.25
C THR A 429 6.46 -8.61 5.97
N SER A 430 7.57 -8.43 6.67
CA SER A 430 8.69 -9.38 6.69
C SER A 430 8.33 -10.69 7.41
N ASN A 431 9.25 -11.65 7.36
CA ASN A 431 9.27 -12.82 8.23
C ASN A 431 10.72 -13.11 8.68
N GLU A 432 11.53 -12.05 8.79
CA GLU A 432 12.97 -12.09 9.04
C GLU A 432 13.35 -11.09 10.16
N ASP A 433 12.44 -10.87 11.11
CA ASP A 433 12.52 -9.88 12.19
C ASP A 433 11.75 -10.30 13.46
N GLY A 434 10.98 -9.41 14.10
CA GLY A 434 10.33 -9.68 15.39
C GLY A 434 8.93 -10.28 15.27
N CYS A 435 8.27 -10.03 14.14
CA CYS A 435 6.90 -10.40 13.89
C CYS A 435 6.73 -10.98 12.49
N THR A 436 6.12 -12.16 12.39
CA THR A 436 5.78 -12.75 11.08
C THR A 436 4.68 -11.97 10.38
N ASN A 437 4.55 -12.09 9.06
CA ASN A 437 3.49 -11.46 8.26
C ASN A 437 2.07 -12.03 8.49
N VAL A 438 1.91 -12.86 9.52
CA VAL A 438 0.63 -13.33 10.09
C VAL A 438 0.47 -12.92 11.56
N CYS A 439 1.26 -11.93 11.99
CA CYS A 439 1.27 -11.21 13.27
C CYS A 439 1.29 -12.08 14.51
N LYS A 440 2.16 -13.08 14.41
CA LYS A 440 2.62 -13.93 15.51
C LYS A 440 4.10 -13.66 15.75
N PRO A 441 4.54 -13.62 17.03
CA PRO A 441 5.95 -13.48 17.37
C PRO A 441 6.79 -14.47 16.59
N ALA A 442 7.86 -13.96 15.97
CA ALA A 442 8.88 -14.76 15.31
C ALA A 442 9.29 -15.93 16.23
N SER A 443 9.05 -17.17 15.77
CA SER A 443 9.18 -18.34 16.65
C SER A 443 9.59 -19.60 15.90
N CYS A 444 10.78 -20.10 16.26
CA CYS A 444 11.31 -21.37 15.78
C CYS A 444 10.25 -22.48 15.64
N GLY A 445 10.12 -23.00 14.42
CA GLY A 445 9.09 -23.94 13.98
C GLY A 445 7.95 -23.30 13.19
N ASP A 446 7.99 -22.00 12.87
CA ASP A 446 6.95 -21.30 12.11
C ASP A 446 7.07 -21.41 10.57
N GLY A 447 8.26 -21.70 10.04
CA GLY A 447 8.56 -21.83 8.61
C GLY A 447 9.48 -20.74 8.05
N PHE A 448 9.87 -19.75 8.85
CA PHE A 448 10.67 -18.60 8.42
C PHE A 448 11.91 -18.44 9.30
N LYS A 449 13.03 -17.98 8.72
CA LYS A 449 14.32 -17.92 9.42
C LYS A 449 14.55 -16.54 10.03
N GLN A 450 14.50 -16.47 11.36
CA GLN A 450 14.50 -15.22 12.11
C GLN A 450 15.92 -14.74 12.52
N PRO A 451 16.11 -13.46 12.94
CA PRO A 451 17.42 -12.93 13.35
C PRO A 451 17.96 -13.55 14.64
N GLY A 452 18.83 -14.54 14.48
CA GLY A 452 19.40 -15.33 15.57
C GLY A 452 19.25 -16.83 15.34
N GLU A 453 18.34 -17.22 14.46
CA GLU A 453 18.20 -18.59 14.00
C GLU A 453 19.21 -18.90 12.90
N ALA A 454 19.66 -20.15 12.85
CA ALA A 454 20.58 -20.62 11.82
C ALA A 454 19.82 -21.21 10.62
N CYS A 455 18.63 -21.77 10.88
CA CYS A 455 17.71 -22.37 9.91
C CYS A 455 16.29 -22.35 10.49
N ASP A 456 15.28 -22.48 9.64
CA ASP A 456 13.95 -22.93 10.02
C ASP A 456 13.33 -23.75 8.87
N LEU A 457 12.62 -24.83 9.18
CA LEU A 457 11.91 -25.72 8.26
C LEU A 457 10.46 -25.98 8.71
N GLY A 458 9.93 -25.14 9.59
CA GLY A 458 8.58 -25.23 10.16
C GLY A 458 8.35 -26.55 10.89
N GLN A 459 7.22 -27.21 10.58
CA GLN A 459 6.90 -28.55 11.10
C GLN A 459 7.88 -29.66 10.66
N ALA A 460 8.84 -29.37 9.76
CA ALA A 460 9.91 -30.30 9.42
C ALA A 460 11.20 -30.10 10.26
N ASN A 461 11.23 -29.13 11.20
CA ASN A 461 12.24 -29.06 12.24
C ASN A 461 12.24 -30.37 13.06
N SER A 462 13.42 -30.91 13.32
CA SER A 462 13.62 -32.15 14.04
C SER A 462 15.06 -32.22 14.54
N ASN A 463 15.27 -32.64 15.78
CA ASN A 463 16.61 -32.70 16.37
C ASN A 463 17.55 -33.70 15.66
N THR A 464 17.02 -34.64 14.87
CA THR A 464 17.83 -35.53 14.01
C THR A 464 17.72 -35.15 12.52
N GLY A 465 17.31 -33.92 12.22
CA GLY A 465 17.03 -33.40 10.88
C GLY A 465 18.09 -32.41 10.39
N ALA A 466 17.76 -31.69 9.31
CA ALA A 466 18.61 -30.61 8.77
C ALA A 466 18.44 -29.26 9.50
N CYS A 467 17.50 -29.19 10.45
CA CYS A 467 17.30 -28.07 11.37
C CYS A 467 16.66 -28.59 12.67
N THR A 468 17.20 -28.20 13.82
CA THR A 468 16.74 -28.67 15.14
C THR A 468 15.40 -28.03 15.54
N LEU A 469 14.71 -28.58 16.56
CA LEU A 469 13.54 -27.94 17.19
C LEU A 469 13.88 -26.65 17.98
N ALA A 470 15.13 -26.21 17.94
CA ALA A 470 15.60 -24.94 18.50
C ALA A 470 16.23 -24.03 17.41
N CYS A 471 16.06 -24.36 16.13
CA CYS A 471 16.46 -23.55 14.97
C CYS A 471 17.97 -23.23 14.89
N ALA A 472 18.76 -23.96 15.66
CA ALA A 472 20.15 -24.22 15.38
C ALA A 472 20.27 -25.21 14.22
N LEU A 473 21.29 -24.97 13.37
CA LEU A 473 21.73 -25.95 12.39
C LEU A 473 22.31 -27.18 13.11
N PRO A 474 22.24 -28.37 12.47
CA PRO A 474 22.94 -29.57 12.94
C PRO A 474 24.43 -29.28 13.23
N VAL A 475 24.87 -29.50 14.47
CA VAL A 475 26.26 -29.35 14.91
C VAL A 475 26.63 -30.43 15.91
N CYS A 476 27.84 -30.96 15.77
CA CYS A 476 28.36 -31.96 16.70
C CYS A 476 28.46 -31.43 18.14
N GLY A 477 28.11 -32.28 19.10
CA GLY A 477 28.10 -32.00 20.52
C GLY A 477 26.79 -31.40 21.03
N ASP A 478 25.65 -31.65 20.38
CA ASP A 478 24.34 -31.03 20.73
C ASP A 478 23.31 -31.98 21.39
N THR A 479 23.72 -33.24 21.65
CA THR A 479 22.96 -34.39 22.17
C THR A 479 22.15 -35.20 21.15
N PHE A 480 22.18 -34.88 19.86
CA PHE A 480 21.35 -35.55 18.85
C PHE A 480 22.16 -36.04 17.65
N THR A 481 22.25 -37.36 17.44
CA THR A 481 22.99 -37.91 16.28
C THR A 481 22.26 -37.63 14.96
N GLN A 482 22.93 -36.90 14.06
CA GLN A 482 22.38 -36.34 12.82
C GLN A 482 22.88 -37.07 11.55
N ALA A 483 22.38 -36.64 10.39
CA ALA A 483 22.59 -37.31 9.10
C ALA A 483 24.01 -37.12 8.51
N GLY A 484 24.97 -37.88 9.04
CA GLY A 484 26.39 -37.88 8.64
C GLY A 484 27.33 -38.28 9.78
N GLU A 485 26.81 -38.24 11.00
CA GLU A 485 27.46 -38.54 12.26
C GLU A 485 27.39 -40.04 12.57
N GLU A 486 28.35 -40.53 13.36
CA GLU A 486 28.35 -41.92 13.88
C GLU A 486 27.95 -41.99 15.35
N CYS A 487 27.95 -40.85 16.04
CA CYS A 487 27.57 -40.64 17.44
C CYS A 487 27.35 -39.14 17.67
N ASP A 488 26.67 -38.81 18.76
CA ASP A 488 26.75 -37.51 19.44
C ASP A 488 26.53 -37.80 20.95
N ASP A 489 27.27 -37.15 21.84
CA ASP A 489 27.14 -37.29 23.31
C ASP A 489 26.91 -35.97 24.07
N GLY A 490 26.62 -34.87 23.35
CA GLY A 490 26.33 -33.57 23.92
C GLY A 490 27.53 -32.71 24.27
N ASN A 491 28.73 -33.04 23.78
CA ASN A 491 29.90 -32.20 23.97
C ASN A 491 30.95 -32.30 22.83
N LEU A 492 31.97 -31.44 22.88
CA LEU A 492 33.04 -31.34 21.88
C LEU A 492 34.41 -31.83 22.40
N SER A 493 34.38 -32.78 23.33
CA SER A 493 35.56 -33.50 23.78
C SER A 493 36.01 -34.53 22.73
N ASN A 494 37.24 -35.00 22.87
CA ASN A 494 37.80 -36.13 22.13
C ASN A 494 38.36 -37.20 23.10
N ALA A 495 37.94 -37.16 24.37
CA ALA A 495 38.43 -38.00 25.46
C ALA A 495 37.35 -38.99 25.97
N ASP A 496 36.33 -39.20 25.15
CA ASP A 496 35.09 -39.91 25.37
C ASP A 496 34.69 -40.65 24.08
N ALA A 497 33.66 -41.48 24.14
CA ALA A 497 33.34 -42.44 23.07
C ALA A 497 32.91 -41.78 21.74
N CYS A 498 32.60 -40.49 21.74
CA CYS A 498 32.43 -39.68 20.55
C CYS A 498 33.51 -38.59 20.49
N LEU A 499 34.15 -38.43 19.34
CA LEU A 499 34.99 -37.27 19.06
C LEU A 499 34.10 -36.05 18.76
N GLY A 500 34.57 -34.84 19.04
CA GLY A 500 34.00 -33.55 18.59
C GLY A 500 34.02 -33.30 17.08
N THR A 501 34.15 -34.37 16.29
CA THR A 501 33.88 -34.45 14.84
C THR A 501 32.70 -35.39 14.53
N CYS A 502 31.99 -35.83 15.58
CA CYS A 502 30.88 -36.77 15.61
C CYS A 502 31.16 -38.08 14.87
N LYS A 503 32.32 -38.62 15.24
CA LYS A 503 32.85 -39.92 14.86
C LYS A 503 33.12 -40.73 16.11
N LEU A 504 32.73 -42.01 16.08
CA LEU A 504 33.01 -42.93 17.19
C LEU A 504 34.52 -42.99 17.39
N ALA A 505 34.99 -42.71 18.61
CA ALA A 505 36.40 -42.73 18.95
C ALA A 505 36.94 -44.16 18.91
N LYS A 506 38.16 -44.34 18.39
CA LYS A 506 38.80 -45.64 18.12
C LYS A 506 40.32 -45.49 18.19
N CYS A 507 40.96 -46.34 18.98
CA CYS A 507 42.40 -46.58 18.94
C CYS A 507 43.00 -46.51 17.52
N GLY A 508 43.93 -45.58 17.33
CA GLY A 508 44.51 -45.15 16.07
C GLY A 508 43.92 -43.86 15.48
N ASP A 509 43.20 -43.03 16.25
CA ASP A 509 42.53 -41.80 15.75
C ASP A 509 43.17 -40.46 16.19
N THR A 510 44.31 -40.52 16.90
CA THR A 510 45.08 -39.42 17.52
C THR A 510 44.52 -38.84 18.82
N PHE A 511 43.44 -39.39 19.39
CA PHE A 511 42.87 -38.92 20.66
C PHE A 511 42.77 -40.04 21.70
N VAL A 512 42.88 -39.69 22.99
CA VAL A 512 42.96 -40.67 24.09
C VAL A 512 41.67 -40.67 24.89
N GLN A 513 40.85 -41.71 24.72
CA GLN A 513 39.61 -41.88 25.49
C GLN A 513 39.89 -42.19 26.96
N ALA A 514 39.51 -41.28 27.85
CA ALA A 514 39.83 -41.29 29.27
C ALA A 514 39.24 -42.50 30.00
N GLY A 515 40.08 -43.50 30.27
CA GLY A 515 39.70 -44.73 30.98
C GLY A 515 39.20 -45.86 30.08
N VAL A 516 39.13 -45.64 28.76
CA VAL A 516 38.99 -46.71 27.75
C VAL A 516 40.39 -47.16 27.31
N GLU A 517 41.28 -46.20 27.04
CA GLU A 517 42.64 -46.45 26.58
C GLU A 517 43.67 -45.57 27.30
N GLN A 518 44.97 -45.86 27.11
CA GLN A 518 46.07 -45.28 27.88
C GLN A 518 46.95 -44.31 27.06
N CYS A 519 46.89 -44.44 25.74
CA CYS A 519 47.61 -43.65 24.75
C CYS A 519 46.89 -43.80 23.41
N ASP A 520 47.15 -42.89 22.48
CA ASP A 520 46.86 -43.01 21.06
C ASP A 520 47.92 -42.18 20.33
N ASP A 521 48.49 -42.70 19.25
CA ASP A 521 49.50 -42.01 18.45
C ASP A 521 49.15 -41.95 16.95
N GLY A 522 47.90 -42.27 16.59
CA GLY A 522 47.36 -42.19 15.24
C GLY A 522 47.89 -43.22 14.24
N ASN A 523 48.56 -44.29 14.67
CA ASN A 523 49.10 -45.28 13.75
C ASN A 523 48.85 -46.76 14.16
N ALA A 524 49.66 -47.69 13.65
CA ALA A 524 49.44 -49.14 13.77
C ALA A 524 50.76 -49.94 13.90
N SER A 525 51.74 -49.35 14.59
CA SER A 525 52.97 -50.01 15.05
C SER A 525 52.86 -50.34 16.55
N ASN A 526 53.40 -51.49 16.96
CA ASN A 526 53.53 -51.83 18.39
C ASN A 526 54.94 -51.54 18.94
N THR A 527 55.77 -50.79 18.20
CA THR A 527 57.23 -50.69 18.43
C THR A 527 57.73 -49.29 18.82
N ASP A 528 56.80 -48.41 19.13
CA ASP A 528 56.99 -47.00 19.49
C ASP A 528 56.60 -46.79 20.98
N THR A 529 55.67 -45.88 21.28
CA THR A 529 55.19 -45.58 22.63
C THR A 529 53.76 -46.07 22.89
N CYS A 530 53.04 -46.54 21.88
CA CYS A 530 51.64 -46.95 22.02
C CYS A 530 51.32 -48.18 21.18
N THR A 531 50.90 -49.27 21.81
CA THR A 531 50.52 -50.50 21.07
C THR A 531 49.26 -50.30 20.22
N ASN A 532 49.05 -51.13 19.20
CA ASN A 532 47.82 -51.22 18.39
C ASN A 532 46.57 -51.64 19.21
N THR A 533 46.67 -51.73 20.53
CA THR A 533 45.56 -51.94 21.47
C THR A 533 45.37 -50.74 22.41
N CYS A 534 46.03 -49.62 22.11
CA CYS A 534 46.05 -48.34 22.82
C CYS A 534 46.35 -48.47 24.31
N LYS A 535 47.29 -49.39 24.58
CA LYS A 535 48.01 -49.51 25.84
C LYS A 535 49.40 -48.93 25.68
N ALA A 536 49.87 -48.25 26.72
CA ALA A 536 51.22 -47.72 26.75
C ALA A 536 52.24 -48.85 26.58
N ALA A 537 53.27 -48.56 25.78
CA ALA A 537 54.49 -49.36 25.65
C ALA A 537 55.06 -49.72 27.03
N VAL A 538 55.13 -51.01 27.37
CA VAL A 538 55.63 -51.50 28.66
C VAL A 538 56.40 -52.81 28.56
N CYS A 539 57.60 -52.82 29.13
CA CYS A 539 58.44 -54.01 29.26
C CYS A 539 57.68 -55.26 29.73
N GLY A 540 57.74 -56.32 28.93
CA GLY A 540 57.00 -57.57 29.09
C GLY A 540 55.70 -57.64 28.30
N ASP A 541 55.51 -56.84 27.24
CA ASP A 541 54.28 -56.80 26.44
C ASP A 541 54.33 -57.57 25.10
N THR A 542 55.47 -58.23 24.80
CA THR A 542 55.86 -58.94 23.57
C THR A 542 56.44 -58.08 22.43
N PHE A 543 56.57 -56.76 22.60
CA PHE A 543 57.10 -55.88 21.57
C PHE A 543 58.29 -55.04 22.06
N THR A 544 59.48 -55.29 21.51
CA THR A 544 60.66 -54.44 21.79
C THR A 544 60.41 -53.00 21.34
N GLN A 545 60.52 -52.03 22.25
CA GLN A 545 60.22 -50.62 22.02
C GLN A 545 61.47 -49.71 22.23
N PRO A 546 62.33 -49.53 21.20
CA PRO A 546 63.57 -48.74 21.33
C PRO A 546 63.32 -47.27 21.72
N ALA A 547 62.13 -46.73 21.45
CA ALA A 547 61.76 -45.34 21.76
C ALA A 547 61.76 -45.04 23.27
N ILE A 548 61.37 -46.00 24.11
CA ILE A 548 61.44 -45.89 25.58
C ILE A 548 62.74 -46.49 26.17
N GLY A 549 63.64 -46.97 25.29
CA GLY A 549 65.00 -47.38 25.63
C GLY A 549 65.19 -48.89 25.85
N GLU A 550 64.26 -49.73 25.41
CA GLU A 550 64.37 -51.18 25.53
C GLU A 550 65.47 -51.79 24.64
N GLN A 551 66.00 -52.93 25.09
CA GLN A 551 67.03 -53.71 24.38
C GLN A 551 66.57 -55.15 24.09
N CYS A 552 65.57 -55.63 24.85
CA CYS A 552 64.87 -56.88 24.70
C CYS A 552 63.43 -56.70 25.20
N ASP A 553 62.55 -57.61 24.82
CA ASP A 553 61.26 -57.91 25.43
C ASP A 553 61.00 -59.40 25.14
N ASP A 554 60.46 -60.14 26.12
CA ASP A 554 60.08 -61.55 25.96
C ASP A 554 58.64 -61.87 26.44
N GLY A 555 57.80 -60.84 26.60
CA GLY A 555 56.39 -60.98 26.96
C GLY A 555 56.12 -61.31 28.42
N ASN A 556 57.08 -61.06 29.32
CA ASN A 556 57.03 -61.55 30.69
C ASN A 556 57.68 -60.57 31.71
N GLN A 557 57.58 -60.90 33.00
CA GLN A 557 57.97 -60.03 34.14
C GLN A 557 58.83 -60.81 35.17
N VAL A 558 59.61 -61.80 34.71
CA VAL A 558 60.55 -62.58 35.53
C VAL A 558 61.97 -62.07 35.30
N THR A 559 62.38 -61.10 36.12
CA THR A 559 63.62 -60.34 35.90
C THR A 559 64.93 -61.15 35.89
N THR A 560 64.85 -62.45 36.19
CA THR A 560 65.97 -63.39 36.28
C THR A 560 66.12 -64.29 35.05
N ASP A 561 65.43 -64.02 33.93
CA ASP A 561 65.65 -64.75 32.67
C ASP A 561 66.47 -63.91 31.68
N ALA A 562 66.22 -64.02 30.37
CA ALA A 562 67.04 -63.34 29.36
C ALA A 562 66.75 -61.83 29.27
N CYS A 563 65.59 -61.37 29.75
CA CYS A 563 65.21 -59.97 29.75
C CYS A 563 64.79 -59.51 31.15
N THR A 564 65.57 -58.61 31.74
CA THR A 564 65.25 -58.02 33.05
C THR A 564 63.95 -57.20 32.97
N ASN A 565 63.25 -56.99 34.09
CA ASN A 565 62.03 -56.15 34.14
C ASN A 565 62.29 -54.64 33.85
N ALA A 566 63.53 -54.27 33.53
CA ALA A 566 63.94 -52.95 33.00
C ALA A 566 64.18 -52.97 31.47
N CYS A 567 63.80 -54.07 30.81
CA CYS A 567 64.02 -54.40 29.41
C CYS A 567 65.46 -54.16 28.93
N LYS A 568 66.39 -54.61 29.78
CA LYS A 568 67.81 -54.82 29.47
C LYS A 568 68.09 -56.31 29.41
N SER A 569 68.88 -56.74 28.44
CA SER A 569 69.38 -58.12 28.37
C SER A 569 70.15 -58.43 29.65
N ALA A 570 69.88 -59.56 30.30
CA ALA A 570 70.60 -59.96 31.52
C ALA A 570 72.10 -60.17 31.22
N THR A 571 72.97 -59.66 32.09
CA THR A 571 74.43 -59.73 31.93
C THR A 571 75.16 -59.80 33.26
N CYS A 572 75.94 -60.87 33.46
CA CYS A 572 76.89 -61.00 34.56
C CYS A 572 77.58 -59.68 34.98
N GLY A 573 77.33 -59.30 36.24
CA GLY A 573 77.74 -58.05 36.86
C GLY A 573 76.62 -56.99 36.95
N ASP A 574 75.35 -57.34 36.71
CA ASP A 574 74.20 -56.41 36.78
C ASP A 574 73.40 -56.48 38.09
N ALA A 575 73.83 -57.35 39.03
CA ALA A 575 73.20 -57.69 40.31
C ALA A 575 71.93 -58.55 40.21
N ILE A 576 71.63 -59.16 39.06
CA ILE A 576 70.43 -59.97 38.81
C ILE A 576 70.81 -61.34 38.21
N VAL A 577 70.83 -62.37 39.06
CA VAL A 577 71.24 -63.74 38.65
C VAL A 577 70.40 -64.27 37.48
N TRP A 578 71.03 -64.51 36.32
CA TRP A 578 70.36 -65.12 35.18
C TRP A 578 70.10 -66.62 35.41
N ALA A 579 68.87 -66.95 35.79
CA ALA A 579 68.43 -68.27 36.23
C ALA A 579 68.65 -69.36 35.16
N GLY A 580 69.61 -70.24 35.44
CA GLY A 580 69.97 -71.38 34.57
C GLY A 580 71.23 -71.15 33.74
N ASN A 581 71.65 -69.88 33.55
CA ASN A 581 72.89 -69.52 32.88
C ASN A 581 74.01 -69.18 33.88
N GLU A 582 73.64 -68.58 35.01
CA GLU A 582 74.53 -68.04 36.03
C GLU A 582 74.23 -68.66 37.41
N GLN A 583 75.23 -68.68 38.30
CA GLN A 583 75.13 -69.30 39.63
C GLN A 583 75.10 -68.27 40.76
N CYS A 584 75.60 -67.06 40.50
CA CYS A 584 75.49 -65.87 41.35
C CYS A 584 75.77 -64.63 40.50
N ASP A 585 75.38 -63.47 41.02
CA ASP A 585 75.77 -62.16 40.53
C ASP A 585 75.92 -61.26 41.78
N ASP A 586 77.01 -60.49 41.87
CA ASP A 586 77.29 -59.54 42.96
C ASP A 586 77.44 -58.08 42.49
N GLY A 587 76.88 -57.78 41.31
CA GLY A 587 76.78 -56.42 40.75
C GLY A 587 78.08 -55.87 40.18
N ASN A 588 79.08 -56.73 39.94
CA ASN A 588 80.34 -56.33 39.33
C ASN A 588 81.07 -57.50 38.62
N ALA A 589 82.30 -57.26 38.15
CA ALA A 589 83.09 -58.23 37.37
C ALA A 589 84.55 -58.36 37.89
N VAL A 590 84.75 -58.16 39.19
CA VAL A 590 85.97 -58.56 39.90
C VAL A 590 85.93 -60.10 40.08
N ASN A 591 87.03 -60.70 40.53
CA ASN A 591 87.14 -62.14 40.74
C ASN A 591 87.54 -62.49 42.19
N THR A 592 87.39 -61.57 43.13
CA THR A 592 87.97 -61.67 44.48
C THR A 592 86.92 -61.44 45.57
N ASP A 593 85.67 -61.64 45.21
CA ASP A 593 84.45 -61.34 45.97
C ASP A 593 83.47 -62.53 45.80
N ALA A 594 82.14 -62.33 45.82
CA ALA A 594 81.21 -63.47 45.93
C ALA A 594 81.09 -64.27 44.63
N CYS A 595 81.35 -63.63 43.50
CA CYS A 595 81.38 -64.22 42.18
C CYS A 595 82.76 -64.06 41.52
N VAL A 596 83.08 -64.95 40.60
CA VAL A 596 84.10 -64.71 39.56
C VAL A 596 83.42 -64.18 38.29
N ALA A 597 84.15 -63.45 37.44
CA ALA A 597 83.66 -62.67 36.28
C ALA A 597 83.10 -63.51 35.10
N GLY A 598 82.69 -64.75 35.35
CA GLY A 598 81.80 -65.56 34.51
C GLY A 598 80.59 -66.07 35.29
N CYS A 599 80.13 -65.27 36.27
CA CYS A 599 78.99 -65.46 37.17
C CYS A 599 78.81 -66.88 37.71
N LYS A 600 79.92 -67.37 38.27
CA LYS A 600 79.99 -68.56 39.11
C LYS A 600 80.33 -68.11 40.52
N THR A 601 79.71 -68.73 41.51
CA THR A 601 80.10 -68.54 42.92
C THR A 601 81.58 -68.82 43.06
N ALA A 602 82.34 -67.87 43.59
CA ALA A 602 83.77 -68.04 43.84
C ALA A 602 84.00 -69.19 44.84
N LYS A 603 85.02 -70.01 44.60
CA LYS A 603 85.34 -71.19 45.41
C LYS A 603 86.83 -71.49 45.37
N CYS A 604 87.40 -71.72 46.55
CA CYS A 604 88.66 -72.42 46.74
C CYS A 604 88.92 -73.51 45.68
N GLY A 605 89.99 -73.31 44.91
CA GLY A 605 90.40 -74.10 43.77
C GLY A 605 89.86 -73.66 42.41
N ASP A 606 89.46 -72.39 42.25
CA ASP A 606 88.97 -71.85 40.96
C ASP A 606 89.97 -70.90 40.24
N GLY A 607 91.08 -70.56 40.91
CA GLY A 607 92.16 -69.74 40.39
C GLY A 607 92.19 -68.31 40.94
N PHE A 608 91.25 -67.91 41.81
CA PHE A 608 91.16 -66.55 42.33
C PHE A 608 90.94 -66.50 43.84
N VAL A 609 91.70 -65.63 44.54
CA VAL A 609 91.64 -65.52 46.01
C VAL A 609 90.51 -64.58 46.44
N GLN A 610 89.46 -65.11 47.08
CA GLN A 610 88.38 -64.31 47.66
C GLN A 610 88.87 -63.49 48.88
N MET A 611 88.77 -62.16 48.76
CA MET A 611 89.34 -61.21 49.71
C MET A 611 88.62 -61.25 51.07
N GLY A 612 89.27 -61.87 52.05
CA GLY A 612 88.73 -62.00 53.41
C GLY A 612 87.88 -63.25 53.65
N VAL A 613 87.69 -64.10 52.63
CA VAL A 613 87.10 -65.44 52.78
C VAL A 613 88.21 -66.50 52.85
N GLU A 614 89.25 -66.39 52.04
CA GLU A 614 90.36 -67.34 51.99
C GLU A 614 91.74 -66.68 51.88
N THR A 615 92.81 -67.48 51.96
CA THR A 615 94.20 -66.98 52.12
C THR A 615 95.15 -67.33 50.98
N CYS A 616 94.75 -68.26 50.12
CA CYS A 616 95.41 -68.64 48.88
C CYS A 616 94.38 -69.26 47.93
N ASP A 617 94.77 -69.42 46.68
CA ASP A 617 94.13 -70.31 45.70
C ASP A 617 95.25 -70.71 44.72
N ASP A 618 95.32 -71.99 44.32
CA ASP A 618 96.32 -72.49 43.35
C ASP A 618 95.68 -73.11 42.08
N GLY A 619 94.39 -72.86 41.88
CA GLY A 619 93.59 -73.36 40.76
C GLY A 619 93.08 -74.79 40.93
N ASN A 620 93.22 -75.41 42.13
CA ASN A 620 92.66 -76.73 42.39
C ASN A 620 92.34 -77.00 43.88
N VAL A 621 91.85 -78.22 44.19
CA VAL A 621 91.44 -78.65 45.54
C VAL A 621 92.17 -79.91 46.02
N ALA A 622 93.42 -80.07 45.59
CA ALA A 622 94.33 -81.04 46.17
C ALA A 622 94.84 -80.53 47.55
N ASN A 623 95.86 -81.20 48.07
CA ASN A 623 96.58 -80.75 49.26
C ASN A 623 98.05 -81.14 49.07
N ASN A 624 98.92 -80.31 49.63
CA ASN A 624 100.38 -80.36 49.62
C ASN A 624 101.04 -79.94 48.28
N ASP A 625 100.35 -79.15 47.48
CA ASP A 625 100.83 -78.52 46.24
C ASP A 625 100.92 -76.99 46.28
N GLY A 626 100.32 -76.33 47.28
CA GLY A 626 100.55 -74.91 47.59
C GLY A 626 99.44 -74.29 48.44
N CYS A 627 98.20 -74.65 48.12
CA CYS A 627 97.01 -74.28 48.85
C CYS A 627 96.23 -75.56 49.23
N SER A 628 95.73 -75.61 50.47
CA SER A 628 94.94 -76.77 50.92
C SER A 628 93.51 -76.72 50.37
N ALA A 629 92.80 -77.86 50.38
CA ALA A 629 91.38 -77.96 49.97
C ALA A 629 90.38 -77.19 50.88
N GLY A 630 90.86 -76.35 51.80
CA GLY A 630 90.10 -75.35 52.57
C GLY A 630 90.72 -73.95 52.48
N CYS A 631 91.50 -73.71 51.43
CA CYS A 631 92.23 -72.49 51.07
C CYS A 631 92.97 -71.76 52.20
N GLN A 632 93.63 -72.59 53.02
CA GLN A 632 94.67 -72.20 53.97
C GLN A 632 96.04 -72.43 53.31
N ILE A 633 96.94 -71.44 53.41
CA ILE A 633 98.32 -71.50 52.88
C ILE A 633 99.06 -72.71 53.45
N GLU A 634 99.55 -73.58 52.57
CA GLU A 634 100.40 -74.70 52.95
C GLU A 634 101.87 -74.29 52.92
N ILE A 635 102.35 -73.78 54.05
CA ILE A 635 103.74 -73.32 54.19
C ILE A 635 104.69 -74.50 53.94
N SER A 636 105.31 -74.50 52.75
CA SER A 636 106.32 -75.46 52.37
C SER A 636 107.56 -75.38 53.27
N LYS A 637 108.25 -76.51 53.41
CA LYS A 637 109.29 -76.66 54.42
C LYS A 637 110.62 -76.08 53.94
N CYS A 638 111.09 -75.06 54.67
CA CYS A 638 112.48 -74.64 54.72
C CYS A 638 113.44 -75.85 54.71
N GLY A 639 114.37 -75.89 53.75
CA GLY A 639 115.20 -77.05 53.42
C GLY A 639 114.87 -77.74 52.09
N ASN A 640 114.28 -77.03 51.12
CA ASN A 640 113.83 -77.61 49.83
C ASN A 640 114.85 -77.47 48.68
N GLY A 641 115.89 -76.64 48.83
CA GLY A 641 116.95 -76.44 47.84
C GLY A 641 116.72 -75.29 46.85
N VAL A 642 115.66 -74.49 47.02
CA VAL A 642 115.50 -73.16 46.40
C VAL A 642 115.44 -72.10 47.50
N ILE A 643 115.24 -70.81 47.17
CA ILE A 643 114.89 -69.78 48.16
C ILE A 643 113.56 -69.21 47.70
N ASP A 644 112.49 -69.54 48.41
CA ASP A 644 111.13 -69.18 48.02
C ASP A 644 110.74 -67.75 48.44
N PRO A 645 109.71 -67.13 47.83
CA PRO A 645 109.32 -65.75 48.11
C PRO A 645 108.92 -65.49 49.58
N GLY A 646 109.88 -64.98 50.37
CA GLY A 646 109.75 -64.72 51.81
C GLY A 646 110.92 -65.29 52.62
N GLU A 647 111.56 -66.34 52.09
CA GLU A 647 112.80 -66.88 52.63
C GLU A 647 113.98 -65.95 52.34
N HIS A 648 114.96 -65.94 53.23
CA HIS A 648 116.22 -65.17 53.08
C HIS A 648 117.42 -66.11 52.88
N CYS A 649 117.27 -67.38 53.24
CA CYS A 649 118.21 -68.47 53.05
C CYS A 649 117.44 -69.79 53.08
N ASP A 650 118.05 -70.86 52.55
CA ASP A 650 117.52 -72.23 52.63
C ASP A 650 118.54 -73.17 53.30
N THR A 651 118.09 -74.26 53.92
CA THR A 651 118.99 -75.17 54.67
C THR A 651 119.64 -76.27 53.83
N ALA A 652 119.22 -76.46 52.57
CA ALA A 652 119.90 -77.29 51.59
C ALA A 652 120.86 -76.49 50.68
N LEU A 653 120.88 -75.15 50.79
CA LEU A 653 121.79 -74.25 50.07
C LEU A 653 122.96 -73.75 50.94
N PRO A 654 124.13 -73.41 50.35
CA PRO A 654 125.29 -72.91 51.09
C PRO A 654 125.08 -71.46 51.56
N THR A 655 125.44 -71.17 52.81
CA THR A 655 125.27 -69.84 53.41
C THR A 655 126.38 -68.85 53.00
N PRO A 656 126.17 -67.52 53.12
CA PRO A 656 127.11 -66.48 52.64
C PRO A 656 128.50 -66.47 53.28
N GLY A 657 128.74 -67.15 54.40
CA GLY A 657 130.08 -67.25 54.98
C GLY A 657 130.15 -67.75 56.43
N PRO A 658 131.38 -67.85 57.00
CA PRO A 658 131.61 -68.34 58.36
C PRO A 658 130.81 -67.60 59.43
N GLY A 659 129.98 -68.34 60.16
CA GLY A 659 129.13 -67.79 61.22
C GLY A 659 127.80 -67.18 60.77
N VAL A 660 127.48 -67.26 59.47
CA VAL A 660 126.11 -67.08 58.96
C VAL A 660 125.49 -68.48 58.78
N GLY A 661 124.49 -68.81 59.59
CA GLY A 661 123.65 -70.00 59.43
C GLY A 661 122.31 -69.68 58.78
N CYS A 662 121.41 -70.66 58.77
CA CYS A 662 120.02 -70.51 58.35
C CYS A 662 119.10 -71.24 59.36
N LYS A 663 118.01 -70.60 59.81
CA LYS A 663 117.11 -71.16 60.82
C LYS A 663 116.15 -72.19 60.17
N PRO A 664 116.18 -73.49 60.56
CA PRO A 664 115.57 -74.61 59.82
C PRO A 664 114.03 -74.73 59.91
N VAL A 665 113.35 -73.64 60.26
CA VAL A 665 111.88 -73.57 60.38
C VAL A 665 111.35 -72.25 59.80
N THR A 666 112.13 -71.18 59.85
CA THR A 666 111.73 -69.84 59.38
C THR A 666 112.47 -69.38 58.13
N CYS A 667 113.48 -70.13 57.67
CA CYS A 667 114.36 -69.79 56.54
C CYS A 667 114.86 -68.32 56.55
N LEU A 668 115.18 -67.85 57.76
CA LEU A 668 115.86 -66.58 58.03
C LEU A 668 117.32 -66.86 58.41
N TYR A 669 118.22 -65.94 58.07
CA TYR A 669 119.62 -66.02 58.45
C TYR A 669 119.81 -66.18 59.98
N ASP A 670 120.80 -66.99 60.37
CA ASP A 670 121.22 -67.12 61.76
C ASP A 670 122.59 -66.46 61.95
N PHE A 671 122.60 -65.27 62.56
CA PHE A 671 123.83 -64.54 62.90
C PHE A 671 124.28 -64.76 64.36
N SER A 672 123.75 -65.77 65.05
CA SER A 672 124.04 -66.04 66.48
C SER A 672 125.54 -66.25 66.76
N GLN A 673 126.27 -66.75 65.78
CA GLN A 673 127.72 -66.99 65.85
C GLN A 673 128.56 -65.73 65.56
N ILE A 674 127.96 -64.63 65.09
CA ILE A 674 128.67 -63.36 64.89
C ILE A 674 128.80 -62.63 66.23
N THR A 675 130.02 -62.17 66.53
CA THR A 675 130.39 -61.60 67.84
C THR A 675 130.79 -60.13 67.78
N GLN A 676 131.16 -59.61 66.59
CA GLN A 676 131.63 -58.24 66.41
C GLN A 676 130.93 -57.50 65.26
N LEU A 677 130.69 -56.20 65.49
CA LEU A 677 130.30 -55.21 64.50
C LEU A 677 131.32 -54.06 64.52
N TYR A 678 131.81 -53.65 63.35
CA TYR A 678 132.81 -52.59 63.24
C TYR A 678 132.17 -51.22 63.04
N CYS A 679 132.61 -50.25 63.86
CA CYS A 679 131.96 -48.95 64.05
C CYS A 679 133.01 -47.88 64.41
N ASN A 680 134.04 -47.74 63.57
CA ASN A 680 135.20 -46.86 63.81
C ASN A 680 135.24 -45.67 62.86
N GLY A 681 135.41 -44.45 63.39
CA GLY A 681 135.41 -43.22 62.60
C GLY A 681 134.03 -42.92 62.01
N THR A 682 133.97 -42.55 60.73
CA THR A 682 132.72 -42.29 59.99
C THR A 682 131.88 -43.55 59.73
N CYS A 683 132.33 -44.71 60.20
CA CYS A 683 131.62 -45.97 60.10
C CYS A 683 130.64 -46.09 61.28
N THR A 684 129.38 -45.82 60.99
CA THR A 684 128.22 -46.00 61.87
C THR A 684 127.21 -46.88 61.16
N TRP A 685 126.49 -47.70 61.91
CA TRP A 685 125.33 -48.43 61.39
C TRP A 685 124.06 -47.66 61.73
N ALA A 686 123.86 -47.27 62.98
CA ALA A 686 122.84 -46.30 63.35
C ALA A 686 123.27 -45.54 64.60
N GLY A 687 123.04 -44.23 64.61
CA GLY A 687 123.40 -43.35 65.73
C GLY A 687 124.34 -42.24 65.30
N GLY A 688 125.31 -41.92 66.15
CA GLY A 688 126.38 -40.95 65.88
C GLY A 688 127.58 -41.56 65.14
N GLU A 689 128.66 -40.77 65.01
CA GLU A 689 129.95 -41.32 64.55
C GLU A 689 130.62 -42.13 65.67
N GLY A 690 130.90 -43.40 65.39
CA GLY A 690 131.57 -44.33 66.30
C GLY A 690 130.62 -45.16 67.18
N CYS A 691 131.08 -46.37 67.52
CA CYS A 691 130.36 -47.40 68.27
C CYS A 691 129.45 -46.91 69.43
N ASP A 692 128.14 -46.83 69.19
CA ASP A 692 127.16 -46.39 70.19
C ASP A 692 126.06 -47.43 70.53
N GLN A 693 125.03 -47.00 71.26
CA GLN A 693 123.90 -47.81 71.71
C GLN A 693 123.02 -48.34 70.55
N ALA A 694 122.86 -47.57 69.47
CA ALA A 694 122.00 -47.94 68.35
C ALA A 694 122.73 -48.92 67.41
N ASP A 695 124.03 -48.75 67.18
CA ASP A 695 124.89 -49.79 66.60
C ASP A 695 124.80 -51.12 67.40
N ALA A 696 124.88 -51.03 68.74
CA ALA A 696 124.82 -52.21 69.61
C ALA A 696 123.45 -52.90 69.55
N ASN A 697 122.37 -52.12 69.42
CA ASN A 697 121.02 -52.64 69.21
C ASN A 697 120.93 -53.41 67.88
N ILE A 698 121.49 -52.88 66.78
CA ILE A 698 121.51 -53.58 65.48
C ILE A 698 122.21 -54.94 65.60
N LEU A 699 123.38 -55.01 66.25
CA LEU A 699 124.06 -56.29 66.47
C LEU A 699 123.19 -57.26 67.30
N CYS A 700 122.48 -56.79 68.32
CA CYS A 700 121.56 -57.63 69.09
C CYS A 700 120.37 -58.15 68.26
N LYS A 701 119.73 -57.30 67.45
CA LYS A 701 118.64 -57.71 66.55
C LYS A 701 119.08 -58.80 65.56
N LEU A 702 120.24 -58.60 64.92
CA LEU A 702 120.80 -59.56 63.97
C LEU A 702 121.17 -60.88 64.65
N LYS A 703 121.89 -60.83 65.78
CA LYS A 703 122.39 -62.01 66.52
C LYS A 703 121.27 -62.90 67.07
N THR A 704 120.13 -62.31 67.44
CA THR A 704 118.97 -63.02 67.99
C THR A 704 117.98 -63.45 66.89
N GLY A 705 117.83 -62.63 65.84
CA GLY A 705 116.75 -62.73 64.88
C GLY A 705 115.44 -62.10 65.37
N ASN A 706 115.51 -61.17 66.32
CA ASN A 706 114.35 -60.51 66.92
C ASN A 706 114.42 -58.99 66.71
N ALA A 707 113.48 -58.46 65.91
CA ALA A 707 113.36 -57.03 65.58
C ALA A 707 113.24 -56.08 66.79
N ASN A 708 112.83 -56.62 67.94
CA ASN A 708 112.65 -55.90 69.21
C ASN A 708 113.80 -56.11 70.22
N SER A 709 114.87 -56.82 69.83
CA SER A 709 116.05 -56.97 70.68
C SER A 709 116.85 -55.67 70.75
N ILE A 710 117.32 -55.31 71.94
CA ILE A 710 118.20 -54.17 72.20
C ILE A 710 119.36 -54.59 73.13
N ALA A 711 120.49 -53.90 73.04
CA ALA A 711 121.66 -54.16 73.88
C ALA A 711 121.49 -53.49 75.25
N THR A 712 121.50 -54.26 76.33
CA THR A 712 121.52 -53.73 77.71
C THR A 712 122.91 -53.27 78.13
N SER A 713 123.96 -53.84 77.53
CA SER A 713 125.35 -53.50 77.75
C SER A 713 126.23 -54.11 76.65
N TRP A 714 127.39 -53.51 76.38
CA TRP A 714 128.39 -54.02 75.44
C TRP A 714 129.78 -53.55 75.86
N THR A 715 130.82 -54.20 75.33
CA THR A 715 132.21 -53.76 75.53
C THR A 715 132.75 -53.18 74.23
N PRO A 716 133.08 -51.87 74.17
CA PRO A 716 133.91 -51.33 73.11
C PRO A 716 135.28 -52.01 73.14
N ALA A 717 135.69 -52.62 72.03
CA ALA A 717 136.96 -53.30 71.90
C ALA A 717 137.68 -52.87 70.61
N THR A 718 138.94 -53.29 70.44
CA THR A 718 139.61 -53.18 69.14
C THR A 718 139.23 -54.36 68.25
N ALA A 719 139.11 -54.11 66.95
CA ALA A 719 138.83 -55.09 65.90
C ALA A 719 139.58 -56.41 66.09
N GLN A 720 138.87 -57.54 66.01
CA GLN A 720 139.45 -58.87 66.16
C GLN A 720 139.74 -59.50 64.79
N PRO A 721 140.76 -60.39 64.69
CA PRO A 721 141.16 -61.04 63.44
C PRO A 721 140.22 -62.18 62.98
N THR A 722 138.91 -62.00 63.15
CA THR A 722 137.83 -62.95 62.83
C THR A 722 136.81 -62.31 61.89
N PHE A 723 135.85 -63.09 61.41
CA PHE A 723 134.68 -62.57 60.67
C PHE A 723 133.83 -61.61 61.52
N GLY A 724 132.92 -60.88 60.88
CA GLY A 724 132.02 -59.94 61.56
C GLY A 724 131.18 -59.09 60.60
N PHE A 725 130.43 -58.16 61.17
CA PHE A 725 129.73 -57.11 60.40
C PHE A 725 130.69 -55.95 60.12
N SER A 726 130.81 -55.58 58.83
CA SER A 726 131.77 -54.60 58.28
C SER A 726 131.12 -53.23 58.03
N CYS A 727 131.90 -52.21 57.67
CA CYS A 727 131.31 -50.93 57.31
C CYS A 727 130.38 -51.05 56.08
N PRO A 728 129.28 -50.27 56.01
CA PRO A 728 128.47 -50.17 54.80
C PRO A 728 129.32 -49.86 53.56
N GLY A 729 129.06 -50.56 52.46
CA GLY A 729 129.86 -50.50 51.23
C GLY A 729 131.06 -51.46 51.16
N TYR A 730 131.35 -52.23 52.22
CA TYR A 730 132.52 -53.13 52.26
C TYR A 730 132.16 -54.62 52.30
N THR A 731 132.70 -55.36 51.34
CA THR A 731 132.59 -56.83 51.16
C THR A 731 131.20 -57.30 50.75
N THR A 732 130.51 -58.17 51.51
CA THR A 732 129.25 -58.77 51.07
C THR A 732 128.06 -57.98 51.59
N ASN A 733 127.26 -57.42 50.69
CA ASN A 733 125.94 -56.88 51.04
C ASN A 733 124.93 -58.03 51.11
N LEU A 734 124.23 -58.17 52.23
CA LEU A 734 123.11 -59.11 52.42
C LEU A 734 121.74 -58.47 52.13
N GLY A 735 121.73 -57.20 51.72
CA GLY A 735 120.52 -56.39 51.55
C GLY A 735 119.97 -55.86 52.88
N PRO A 736 118.85 -55.12 52.85
CA PRO A 736 118.16 -54.71 54.05
C PRO A 736 117.47 -55.93 54.69
N LEU A 737 117.49 -56.01 56.03
CA LEU A 737 116.93 -57.13 56.78
C LEU A 737 115.74 -56.66 57.66
N PRO A 738 114.61 -56.26 57.05
CA PRO A 738 113.46 -55.69 57.77
C PRO A 738 112.80 -56.72 58.71
N ALA A 739 112.86 -58.01 58.40
CA ALA A 739 112.42 -59.09 59.30
C ALA A 739 113.19 -59.09 60.65
N PHE A 740 114.43 -58.60 60.65
CA PHE A 740 115.27 -58.40 61.82
C PHE A 740 115.11 -56.99 62.40
N GLY A 741 114.17 -56.18 61.91
CA GLY A 741 114.01 -54.78 62.35
C GLY A 741 115.22 -53.89 62.02
N VAL A 742 115.97 -54.24 60.95
CA VAL A 742 117.14 -53.52 60.43
C VAL A 742 116.82 -53.13 58.97
N PRO A 743 116.23 -51.94 58.73
CA PRO A 743 115.73 -51.54 57.40
C PRO A 743 116.81 -51.07 56.42
N GLN A 744 118.07 -51.10 56.85
CA GLN A 744 119.27 -50.68 56.12
C GLN A 744 120.06 -51.91 55.65
N ASP A 745 120.84 -51.74 54.58
CA ASP A 745 121.73 -52.78 54.06
C ASP A 745 122.68 -53.33 55.13
N VAL A 746 122.70 -54.66 55.26
CA VAL A 746 123.55 -55.38 56.23
C VAL A 746 124.79 -55.90 55.53
N TRP A 747 125.94 -55.29 55.85
CA TRP A 747 127.23 -55.64 55.26
C TRP A 747 128.01 -56.60 56.16
N TYR A 748 128.36 -57.76 55.60
CA TYR A 748 128.98 -58.87 56.31
C TYR A 748 130.31 -59.27 55.67
N GLN A 749 131.30 -59.54 56.52
CA GLN A 749 132.63 -59.98 56.10
C GLN A 749 133.00 -61.32 56.73
N GLY A 750 133.11 -62.37 55.90
CA GLY A 750 133.60 -63.69 56.30
C GLY A 750 135.12 -63.81 56.53
N ALA A 751 135.87 -62.73 56.28
CA ALA A 751 137.30 -62.59 56.52
C ALA A 751 137.61 -61.73 57.74
N SER A 752 138.88 -61.68 58.16
CA SER A 752 139.40 -60.90 59.30
C SER A 752 139.01 -59.41 59.25
N ILE A 753 138.13 -58.95 60.15
CA ILE A 753 137.74 -57.54 60.28
C ILE A 753 138.97 -56.66 60.55
N LEU A 754 139.82 -57.05 61.51
CA LEU A 754 141.10 -56.39 61.78
C LEU A 754 142.04 -56.36 60.55
N GLY A 755 141.97 -57.38 59.68
CA GLY A 755 142.80 -57.48 58.49
C GLY A 755 142.41 -56.50 57.38
N ASN A 756 141.11 -56.29 57.17
CA ASN A 756 140.60 -55.43 56.10
C ASN A 756 140.37 -53.97 56.52
N HIS A 757 139.91 -53.74 57.76
CA HIS A 757 139.65 -52.38 58.27
C HIS A 757 140.77 -51.82 59.15
N GLY A 758 141.78 -52.63 59.49
CA GLY A 758 142.87 -52.24 60.39
C GLY A 758 142.42 -52.16 61.86
N PRO A 759 143.31 -51.68 62.76
CA PRO A 759 142.97 -51.48 64.16
C PRO A 759 141.98 -50.32 64.32
N GLY A 760 140.79 -50.64 64.82
CA GLY A 760 139.69 -49.69 65.05
C GLY A 760 138.68 -50.21 66.06
N ASN A 761 137.76 -49.35 66.49
CA ASN A 761 136.73 -49.71 67.46
C ASN A 761 135.67 -50.67 66.87
N ILE A 762 135.28 -51.65 67.69
CA ILE A 762 134.17 -52.58 67.45
C ILE A 762 133.24 -52.62 68.67
N ILE A 763 132.01 -53.01 68.45
CA ILE A 763 131.13 -53.56 69.50
C ILE A 763 131.36 -55.06 69.53
N LEU A 764 131.80 -55.58 70.68
CA LEU A 764 132.10 -56.98 70.89
C LEU A 764 131.14 -57.59 71.92
N ASN A 765 130.43 -58.65 71.52
CA ASN A 765 129.51 -59.45 72.35
C ASN A 765 128.58 -58.62 73.26
N PRO A 766 127.62 -57.86 72.69
CA PRO A 766 126.59 -57.18 73.48
C PRO A 766 125.71 -58.20 74.23
N VAL A 767 125.20 -57.80 75.39
CA VAL A 767 124.16 -58.51 76.13
C VAL A 767 122.80 -58.01 75.63
N CYS A 768 121.95 -58.92 75.16
CA CYS A 768 120.74 -58.58 74.40
C CYS A 768 119.46 -58.92 75.16
N THR A 769 118.43 -58.08 75.05
CA THR A 769 117.07 -58.39 75.51
C THR A 769 116.36 -59.35 74.56
N ASN A 770 115.44 -60.16 75.10
CA ASN A 770 114.58 -61.10 74.36
C ASN A 770 115.34 -61.92 73.28
N PRO A 771 116.41 -62.65 73.66
CA PRO A 771 117.28 -63.37 72.73
C PRO A 771 116.69 -64.66 72.17
#